data_AF-A0A3S3E9A9-F1
#
_entry.id   AF-A0A3S3E9A9-F1
#
_cell.length_a   1.000
_cell.length_b   1.000
_cell.length_c   1.000
_cell.angle_alpha   90.00
_cell.angle_beta   90.00
_cell.angle_gamma   90.00
#
_symmetry.space_group_name_H-M   'P 1'
#
loop_
_entity.id
_entity.type
_entity.pdbx_description
1 polymer ?
#
loop_
_entity_poly.entity_id
_entity_poly.type
_entity_poly.pdbx_seq_one_letter_code
_entity_poly.pdbx_strand_id
1 'polypeptide(L)'
;MSVRAGWMDRMLHGLWSPGAGLLLWRGPDSELPDLPEPIGRVLRRRFRRHHTVQVPAAVGVQPQRVPVLALAPAEAADVLLAVPDDAPHVSGDLRYLAHVARGVERWARAGRVVPELYRAEGHWWPRWRLLGGERQRAWLAELSAAMPPVQRFEGSPREILDDFVGELTDAVVRDLLGDRDAEHPLLRALLRGEPYEGGSHRMASGLDAWRASLTADEPELVLRLLEPEPEEGESDLADDALWRLQVCLRPEGEAPAPVRLHRTESRLLEIAVRKLGAAVAAYPRLRDLPTDPDSLDLLLPTAVVTDLVLHGARALEHAGIALLLPRAWAAGSPSLRVKVSSPPVPAAAEDRAVGMNEIVGYDWELALGDIVLTPDELTRLADTQSDLVRLRGQWVQADATVLAQAARYVTQRNSGENGTLGGLLGQLTEAERPPVPVDEVQATGWVGTLLDGTLEPAPVPKPTGLQADLRHYQQRGLDWLAFMSDTGLGAVLADDMGLGKTLQLLALLAHERSDKPTLLVCPMSVVGNWQREAARFVPDLRVHVHHGADRSRGEDLTGAVRSSDLFITTYSLLARDAPALAEQSWRRVVLDEAQHIKNSATAQARAARAIPAEHRVALTGTPVENRLDELRSILDFVNRGMLGSPQAFRARFAVPIEREQDEAAVTRLRAVTSPFILRRVKTDPAVISDLPEKQEMTVRANLTVEQAALYRAVVDDMLKKIKDTEGMQRKGAVLSALTRLKQVCNHPAHFLGDGSGVLRRGRHRSGKLGLVEDILDSVTADGERALLFTQFREFGDLVVPYLSERFGVDVPFLHGGVPKARRDRMVERFQGDDGPPIMLLSLKAGGTGLNLTAANHVVHLDRWWNPAVENQATDRAFRIGQRRDVQVRKLVCVGTLEERIDAMISNKQELADLAIGTGEKWITEMSADQLHDLLILGDEAVGE
;
A
#
# COMPACT_ATOMS: atom_id res chain seq x y z
N MET A 1 -14.34 40.47 4.52
CA MET A 1 -14.73 40.09 5.90
C MET A 1 -16.23 40.35 6.15
N SER A 2 -17.14 39.64 5.46
CA SER A 2 -18.59 39.72 5.73
C SER A 2 -19.34 38.43 5.32
N VAL A 3 -18.75 37.26 5.63
CA VAL A 3 -19.34 35.95 5.26
C VAL A 3 -19.62 35.06 6.48
N ARG A 4 -19.03 35.34 7.65
CA ARG A 4 -19.27 34.54 8.88
C ARG A 4 -20.45 35.02 9.75
N ALA A 5 -20.92 36.25 9.59
CA ALA A 5 -22.07 36.75 10.37
C ALA A 5 -23.42 36.19 9.88
N GLY A 6 -23.53 35.73 8.62
CA GLY A 6 -24.80 35.26 8.04
C GLY A 6 -25.17 33.80 8.32
N TRP A 7 -24.28 33.00 8.93
CA TRP A 7 -24.52 31.56 9.15
C TRP A 7 -25.31 31.27 10.43
N MET A 8 -25.19 32.11 11.46
CA MET A 8 -25.92 31.96 12.72
C MET A 8 -27.41 32.33 12.58
N ASP A 9 -27.75 33.17 11.60
CA ASP A 9 -29.11 33.67 11.38
C ASP A 9 -30.03 32.69 10.62
N ARG A 10 -29.56 31.47 10.31
CA ARG A 10 -30.33 30.47 9.52
C ARG A 10 -30.43 29.09 10.15
N MET A 11 -30.02 28.92 11.41
CA MET A 11 -30.05 27.63 12.10
C MET A 11 -30.93 27.66 13.36
N LEU A 12 -31.48 26.51 13.72
CA LEU A 12 -32.13 26.29 15.00
C LEU A 12 -31.09 25.90 16.06
N HIS A 13 -31.04 26.64 17.14
CA HIS A 13 -30.14 26.40 18.27
C HIS A 13 -30.91 25.93 19.51
N GLY A 14 -30.21 25.27 20.42
CA GLY A 14 -30.76 24.76 21.67
C GLY A 14 -29.79 24.90 22.84
N LEU A 15 -30.30 25.24 24.01
CA LEU A 15 -29.58 25.40 25.27
C LEU A 15 -30.38 24.70 26.36
N TRP A 16 -29.74 23.82 27.13
CA TRP A 16 -30.36 23.32 28.34
C TRP A 16 -30.06 24.26 29.50
N SER A 17 -31.11 24.73 30.17
CA SER A 17 -30.99 25.58 31.37
C SER A 17 -31.64 24.84 32.54
N PRO A 18 -30.87 24.46 33.57
CA PRO A 18 -31.40 23.76 34.75
C PRO A 18 -32.60 24.49 35.36
N GLY A 19 -33.69 23.76 35.56
CA GLY A 19 -34.97 24.30 36.05
C GLY A 19 -35.85 25.04 35.03
N ALA A 20 -35.32 25.40 33.84
CA ALA A 20 -36.09 26.00 32.75
C ALA A 20 -36.33 25.05 31.56
N GLY A 21 -35.57 23.96 31.48
CA GLY A 21 -35.67 22.95 30.43
C GLY A 21 -34.93 23.33 29.16
N LEU A 22 -35.43 22.87 28.00
CA LEU A 22 -34.80 23.14 26.71
C LEU A 22 -35.23 24.52 26.18
N LEU A 23 -34.28 25.42 26.03
CA LEU A 23 -34.47 26.73 25.41
C LEU A 23 -34.07 26.66 23.93
N LEU A 24 -35.03 26.87 23.04
CA LEU A 24 -34.80 26.95 21.60
C LEU A 24 -34.77 28.41 21.14
N TRP A 25 -33.90 28.74 20.18
CA TRP A 25 -33.90 30.03 19.48
C TRP A 25 -33.46 29.89 18.02
N ARG A 26 -33.81 30.90 17.22
CA ARG A 26 -33.45 31.03 15.81
C ARG A 26 -33.27 32.51 15.44
N GLY A 27 -32.63 32.78 14.32
CA GLY A 27 -32.53 34.13 13.76
C GLY A 27 -33.90 34.68 13.30
N PRO A 28 -34.07 36.01 13.24
CA PRO A 28 -35.34 36.66 12.86
C PRO A 28 -35.80 36.32 11.44
N ASP A 29 -34.88 35.99 10.53
CA ASP A 29 -35.14 35.67 9.11
C ASP A 29 -34.86 34.19 8.74
N SER A 30 -34.78 33.27 9.72
CA SER A 30 -34.52 31.85 9.44
C SER A 30 -35.77 31.13 8.90
N GLU A 31 -35.81 30.85 7.60
CA GLU A 31 -36.69 29.79 7.06
C GLU A 31 -36.05 28.43 7.33
N LEU A 32 -36.77 27.54 8.04
CA LEU A 32 -36.31 26.20 8.42
C LEU A 32 -37.20 25.15 7.71
N PRO A 33 -36.97 24.86 6.42
CA PRO A 33 -37.73 23.85 5.69
C PRO A 33 -37.40 22.43 6.20
N ASP A 34 -38.33 21.50 6.00
CA ASP A 34 -38.15 20.05 6.18
C ASP A 34 -37.74 19.56 7.59
N LEU A 35 -38.19 20.25 8.64
CA LEU A 35 -38.03 19.76 10.01
C LEU A 35 -39.10 18.71 10.38
N PRO A 36 -38.73 17.63 11.11
CA PRO A 36 -39.67 16.63 11.62
C PRO A 36 -40.85 17.22 12.39
N GLU A 37 -42.00 16.55 12.32
CA GLU A 37 -43.28 17.03 12.86
C GLU A 37 -43.24 17.46 14.34
N PRO A 38 -42.55 16.77 15.27
CA PRO A 38 -42.41 17.22 16.66
C PRO A 38 -41.71 18.59 16.79
N ILE A 39 -40.68 18.82 15.97
CA ILE A 39 -39.92 20.08 15.95
C ILE A 39 -40.78 21.18 15.27
N GLY A 40 -41.38 20.86 14.12
CA GLY A 40 -42.24 21.78 13.38
C GLY A 40 -43.45 22.26 14.18
N ARG A 41 -44.06 21.38 15.00
CA ARG A 41 -45.19 21.70 15.88
C ARG A 41 -44.81 22.75 16.93
N VAL A 42 -43.64 22.60 17.53
CA VAL A 42 -43.12 23.50 18.56
C VAL A 42 -42.74 24.86 17.97
N LEU A 43 -42.10 24.89 16.79
CA LEU A 43 -41.65 26.11 16.13
C LEU A 43 -42.79 27.03 15.64
N ARG A 44 -44.03 26.54 15.54
CA ARG A 44 -45.22 27.37 15.28
C ARG A 44 -45.61 28.27 16.45
N ARG A 45 -45.08 28.03 17.66
CA ARG A 45 -45.33 28.84 18.86
C ARG A 45 -44.52 30.15 18.81
N ARG A 46 -45.00 31.20 19.48
CA ARG A 46 -44.30 32.49 19.56
C ARG A 46 -43.16 32.45 20.58
N PHE A 47 -41.98 32.93 20.20
CA PHE A 47 -40.80 33.08 21.07
C PHE A 47 -40.95 34.35 21.93
N ARG A 48 -41.70 34.25 23.03
CA ARG A 48 -42.12 35.41 23.84
C ARG A 48 -41.09 35.84 24.89
N ARG A 49 -40.21 34.93 25.32
CA ARG A 49 -39.20 35.18 26.36
C ARG A 49 -37.88 35.56 25.70
N HIS A 50 -37.03 36.28 26.42
CA HIS A 50 -35.67 36.57 25.96
C HIS A 50 -34.68 35.96 26.95
N HIS A 51 -33.64 35.32 26.42
CA HIS A 51 -32.53 34.78 27.21
C HIS A 51 -31.21 35.33 26.69
N THR A 52 -30.22 35.46 27.57
CA THR A 52 -28.88 35.90 27.18
C THR A 52 -28.04 34.65 26.93
N VAL A 53 -27.63 34.42 25.69
CA VAL A 53 -26.78 33.29 25.29
C VAL A 53 -25.38 33.80 24.95
N GLN A 54 -24.35 33.00 25.24
CA GLN A 54 -22.97 33.30 24.83
C GLN A 54 -22.71 32.66 23.48
N VAL A 55 -22.55 33.48 22.45
CA VAL A 55 -22.28 33.01 21.09
C VAL A 55 -20.80 33.15 20.72
N PRO A 56 -20.23 32.22 19.95
CA PRO A 56 -18.85 32.34 19.46
C PRO A 56 -18.66 33.63 18.63
N ALA A 57 -17.68 34.45 18.98
CA ALA A 57 -17.29 35.66 18.24
C ALA A 57 -15.92 35.48 17.55
N ALA A 58 -15.49 36.46 16.75
CA ALA A 58 -14.18 36.43 16.08
C ALA A 58 -13.00 36.29 17.07
N VAL A 59 -13.19 36.74 18.31
CA VAL A 59 -12.31 36.50 19.46
C VAL A 59 -13.18 36.26 20.69
N GLY A 60 -13.11 35.07 21.30
CA GLY A 60 -13.87 34.73 22.51
C GLY A 60 -15.36 34.46 22.28
N VAL A 61 -16.17 34.67 23.33
CA VAL A 61 -17.63 34.57 23.31
C VAL A 61 -18.26 35.93 23.61
N GLN A 62 -19.38 36.24 22.97
CA GLN A 62 -20.10 37.49 23.17
C GLN A 62 -21.54 37.22 23.65
N PRO A 63 -22.04 37.93 24.68
CA PRO A 63 -23.42 37.81 25.11
C PRO A 63 -24.36 38.40 24.07
N GLN A 64 -25.37 37.62 23.67
CA GLN A 64 -26.44 38.04 22.79
C GLN A 64 -27.80 37.74 23.44
N ARG A 65 -28.67 38.75 23.51
CA ARG A 65 -30.04 38.59 23.99
C ARG A 65 -30.92 38.11 22.84
N VAL A 66 -31.40 36.88 22.90
CA VAL A 66 -32.17 36.22 21.84
C VAL A 66 -33.59 35.88 22.32
N PRO A 67 -34.61 35.93 21.44
CA PRO A 67 -35.93 35.43 21.77
C PRO A 67 -35.89 33.90 21.85
N VAL A 68 -36.37 33.33 22.96
CA VAL A 68 -36.37 31.88 23.23
C VAL A 68 -37.78 31.31 23.40
N LEU A 69 -37.88 30.02 23.09
CA LEU A 69 -39.01 29.16 23.42
C LEU A 69 -38.53 28.08 24.41
N ALA A 70 -39.10 28.07 25.61
CA ALA A 70 -38.77 27.09 26.64
C ALA A 70 -39.70 25.87 26.54
N LEU A 71 -39.13 24.66 26.59
CA LEU A 71 -39.84 23.39 26.58
C LEU A 71 -39.61 22.65 27.88
N ALA A 72 -40.70 22.10 28.43
CA ALA A 72 -40.63 21.20 29.57
C ALA A 72 -39.90 19.89 29.19
N PRO A 73 -39.33 19.14 30.15
CA PRO A 73 -38.54 17.94 29.87
C PRO A 73 -39.23 16.90 28.96
N ALA A 74 -40.54 16.70 29.09
CA ALA A 74 -41.31 15.81 28.21
C ALA A 74 -41.33 16.30 26.75
N GLU A 75 -41.74 17.55 26.50
CA GLU A 75 -41.70 18.13 25.14
C GLU A 75 -40.26 18.25 24.59
N ALA A 76 -39.27 18.42 25.48
CA ALA A 76 -37.87 18.45 25.10
C ALA A 76 -37.36 17.07 24.64
N ALA A 77 -37.77 15.98 25.30
CA ALA A 77 -37.44 14.62 24.88
C ALA A 77 -37.97 14.33 23.47
N ASP A 78 -39.24 14.66 23.20
CA ASP A 78 -39.87 14.49 21.88
C ASP A 78 -39.10 15.23 20.78
N VAL A 79 -38.71 16.48 21.05
CA VAL A 79 -37.98 17.33 20.10
C VAL A 79 -36.58 16.80 19.87
N LEU A 80 -35.84 16.45 20.93
CA LEU A 80 -34.43 16.04 20.84
C LEU A 80 -34.25 14.66 20.21
N LEU A 81 -35.15 13.71 20.51
CA LEU A 81 -35.13 12.39 19.88
C LEU A 81 -35.57 12.44 18.41
N ALA A 82 -36.36 13.45 18.02
CA ALA A 82 -36.75 13.66 16.63
C ALA A 82 -35.70 14.40 15.78
N VAL A 83 -34.60 14.93 16.35
CA VAL A 83 -33.54 15.61 15.58
C VAL A 83 -32.80 14.59 14.70
N PRO A 84 -32.77 14.73 13.35
CA PRO A 84 -32.01 13.85 12.47
C PRO A 84 -30.49 14.00 12.66
N ASP A 85 -29.72 12.95 12.39
CA ASP A 85 -28.25 12.97 12.52
C ASP A 85 -27.58 13.97 11.56
N ASP A 86 -28.18 14.20 10.38
CA ASP A 86 -27.65 15.07 9.33
C ASP A 86 -28.61 16.21 8.96
N ALA A 87 -29.06 16.99 9.96
CA ALA A 87 -29.99 18.10 9.74
C ALA A 87 -29.25 19.42 9.48
N PRO A 88 -29.12 19.90 8.21
CA PRO A 88 -28.31 21.08 7.86
C PRO A 88 -28.79 22.38 8.52
N HIS A 89 -30.05 22.43 8.97
CA HIS A 89 -30.66 23.58 9.62
C HIS A 89 -30.62 23.54 11.15
N VAL A 90 -29.95 22.54 11.76
CA VAL A 90 -29.82 22.38 13.22
C VAL A 90 -28.37 22.66 13.63
N SER A 91 -28.17 23.53 14.64
CA SER A 91 -26.84 23.90 15.12
C SER A 91 -26.14 22.74 15.83
N GLY A 92 -24.80 22.82 15.91
CA GLY A 92 -24.00 21.84 16.66
C GLY A 92 -24.38 21.73 18.14
N ASP A 93 -24.90 22.80 18.73
CA ASP A 93 -25.32 22.84 20.13
C ASP A 93 -26.59 22.01 20.37
N LEU A 94 -27.57 22.11 19.47
CA LEU A 94 -28.80 21.33 19.54
C LEU A 94 -28.55 19.86 19.16
N ARG A 95 -27.63 19.61 18.20
CA ARG A 95 -27.19 18.24 17.88
C ARG A 95 -26.48 17.56 19.05
N TYR A 96 -25.68 18.30 19.82
CA TYR A 96 -25.07 17.78 21.04
C TYR A 96 -26.13 17.33 22.05
N LEU A 97 -27.13 18.18 22.34
CA LEU A 97 -28.22 17.81 23.26
C LEU A 97 -29.02 16.61 22.75
N ALA A 98 -29.25 16.52 21.43
CA ALA A 98 -29.89 15.37 20.80
C ALA A 98 -29.06 14.08 20.96
N HIS A 99 -27.73 14.17 20.82
CA HIS A 99 -26.83 13.05 21.05
C HIS A 99 -26.89 12.54 22.50
N VAL A 100 -26.91 13.46 23.48
CA VAL A 100 -27.07 13.09 24.90
C VAL A 100 -28.44 12.43 25.12
N ALA A 101 -29.52 12.99 24.57
CA ALA A 101 -30.88 12.43 24.68
C ALA A 101 -30.97 11.00 24.14
N ARG A 102 -30.38 10.72 22.97
CA ARG A 102 -30.30 9.36 22.42
C ARG A 102 -29.46 8.43 23.29
N GLY A 103 -28.44 8.95 23.98
CA GLY A 103 -27.70 8.18 24.98
C GLY A 103 -28.57 7.77 26.17
N VAL A 104 -29.38 8.70 26.69
CA VAL A 104 -30.37 8.41 27.74
C VAL A 104 -31.36 7.33 27.27
N GLU A 105 -31.87 7.44 26.04
CA GLU A 105 -32.76 6.42 25.46
C GLU A 105 -32.10 5.04 25.35
N ARG A 106 -30.83 4.95 24.94
CA ARG A 106 -30.09 3.68 24.91
C ARG A 106 -29.96 3.05 26.28
N TRP A 107 -29.63 3.84 27.31
CA TRP A 107 -29.55 3.34 28.69
C TRP A 107 -30.91 2.88 29.21
N ALA A 108 -31.98 3.62 28.91
CA ALA A 108 -33.35 3.27 29.26
C ALA A 108 -33.79 1.96 28.58
N ARG A 109 -33.56 1.82 27.27
CA ARG A 109 -33.86 0.59 26.51
C ARG A 109 -33.07 -0.63 27.00
N ALA A 110 -31.86 -0.41 27.52
CA ALA A 110 -31.05 -1.45 28.16
C ALA A 110 -31.55 -1.85 29.56
N GLY A 111 -32.67 -1.29 30.03
CA GLY A 111 -33.25 -1.58 31.34
C GLY A 111 -32.46 -1.00 32.51
N ARG A 112 -31.57 -0.03 32.26
CA ARG A 112 -30.70 0.57 33.30
C ARG A 112 -31.38 1.74 34.01
N VAL A 113 -32.62 1.54 34.44
CA VAL A 113 -33.45 2.55 35.09
C VAL A 113 -34.05 2.00 36.39
N VAL A 114 -34.22 2.89 37.36
CA VAL A 114 -34.85 2.59 38.64
C VAL A 114 -35.80 3.72 39.05
N PRO A 115 -36.82 3.43 39.88
CA PRO A 115 -37.62 4.45 40.53
C PRO A 115 -36.82 5.27 41.54
N GLU A 116 -37.05 6.58 41.52
CA GLU A 116 -36.66 7.55 42.55
C GLU A 116 -37.92 8.20 43.10
N LEU A 117 -37.94 8.52 44.40
CA LEU A 117 -39.02 9.26 45.03
C LEU A 117 -38.46 10.58 45.58
N TYR A 118 -38.91 11.71 45.05
CA TYR A 118 -38.46 13.04 45.46
C TYR A 118 -39.63 13.91 45.92
N ARG A 119 -39.35 15.00 46.64
CA ARG A 119 -40.39 15.88 47.19
C ARG A 119 -40.40 17.21 46.44
N ALA A 120 -41.53 17.55 45.84
CA ALA A 120 -41.75 18.81 45.11
C ALA A 120 -43.18 19.32 45.33
N GLU A 121 -43.33 20.65 45.44
CA GLU A 121 -44.63 21.32 45.66
C GLU A 121 -45.45 20.74 46.82
N GLY A 122 -44.78 20.33 47.89
CA GLY A 122 -45.41 19.75 49.08
C GLY A 122 -45.82 18.28 48.95
N HIS A 123 -45.72 17.69 47.76
CA HIS A 123 -46.09 16.30 47.47
C HIS A 123 -44.87 15.43 47.16
N TRP A 124 -45.04 14.11 47.21
CA TRP A 124 -44.03 13.13 46.80
C TRP A 124 -44.25 12.72 45.35
N TRP A 125 -43.21 12.78 44.54
CA TRP A 125 -43.27 12.50 43.12
C TRP A 125 -42.34 11.32 42.80
N PRO A 126 -42.88 10.22 42.26
CA PRO A 126 -42.05 9.16 41.71
C PRO A 126 -41.59 9.53 40.30
N ARG A 127 -40.31 9.27 40.00
CA ARG A 127 -39.74 9.42 38.65
C ARG A 127 -38.76 8.31 38.31
N TRP A 128 -38.51 8.10 37.02
CA TRP A 128 -37.44 7.21 36.57
C TRP A 128 -36.09 7.93 36.57
N ARG A 129 -35.08 7.23 37.06
CA ARG A 129 -33.68 7.68 37.06
C ARG A 129 -32.79 6.58 36.52
N LEU A 130 -31.69 6.94 35.84
CA LEU A 130 -30.68 5.97 35.44
C LEU A 130 -30.03 5.34 36.68
N LEU A 131 -29.74 4.03 36.60
CA LEU A 131 -29.23 3.23 37.71
C LEU A 131 -27.91 3.78 38.29
N GLY A 132 -27.05 4.40 37.47
CA GLY A 132 -25.70 4.81 37.83
C GLY A 132 -24.65 3.77 37.44
N GLY A 133 -23.42 3.95 37.93
CA GLY A 133 -22.31 3.00 37.76
C GLY A 133 -21.10 3.59 37.02
N GLU A 134 -19.98 2.86 37.01
CA GLU A 134 -18.70 3.32 36.46
C GLU A 134 -18.81 3.72 34.98
N ARG A 135 -19.47 2.88 34.17
CA ARG A 135 -19.67 3.12 32.73
C ARG A 135 -20.50 4.36 32.43
N GLN A 136 -21.51 4.64 33.26
CA GLN A 136 -22.31 5.86 33.12
C GLN A 136 -21.49 7.10 33.53
N ARG A 137 -20.66 7.00 34.58
CA ARG A 137 -19.75 8.09 34.97
C ARG A 137 -18.73 8.40 33.87
N ALA A 138 -18.17 7.37 33.22
CA ALA A 138 -17.26 7.53 32.09
C ALA A 138 -17.96 8.21 30.90
N TRP A 139 -19.17 7.76 30.55
CA TRP A 139 -19.98 8.38 29.50
C TRP A 139 -20.27 9.87 29.78
N LEU A 140 -20.66 10.22 31.01
CA LEU A 140 -20.89 11.62 31.40
C LEU A 140 -19.60 12.46 31.39
N ALA A 141 -18.44 11.87 31.71
CA ALA A 141 -17.15 12.55 31.65
C ALA A 141 -16.74 12.87 30.21
N GLU A 142 -16.93 11.95 29.27
CA GLU A 142 -16.70 12.17 27.84
C GLU A 142 -17.61 13.28 27.29
N LEU A 143 -18.90 13.23 27.63
CA LEU A 143 -19.87 14.27 27.24
C LEU A 143 -19.51 15.63 27.84
N SER A 144 -19.03 15.67 29.08
CA SER A 144 -18.58 16.91 29.73
C SER A 144 -17.40 17.54 28.99
N ALA A 145 -16.43 16.73 28.53
CA ALA A 145 -15.29 17.20 27.76
C ALA A 145 -15.71 17.75 26.38
N ALA A 146 -16.68 17.09 25.74
CA ALA A 146 -17.19 17.45 24.41
C ALA A 146 -18.26 18.56 24.42
N MET A 147 -18.68 19.07 25.58
CA MET A 147 -19.79 20.02 25.70
C MET A 147 -19.55 21.32 24.92
N PRO A 148 -20.45 21.76 24.02
CA PRO A 148 -20.29 23.02 23.27
C PRO A 148 -20.25 24.27 24.17
N PRO A 149 -19.51 25.34 23.78
CA PRO A 149 -19.37 26.54 24.60
C PRO A 149 -20.69 27.20 25.02
N VAL A 150 -21.73 27.15 24.18
CA VAL A 150 -23.03 27.76 24.51
C VAL A 150 -23.70 27.09 25.71
N GLN A 151 -23.49 25.78 25.92
CA GLN A 151 -24.07 25.03 27.03
C GLN A 151 -23.37 25.34 28.35
N ARG A 152 -22.06 25.61 28.31
CA ARG A 152 -21.22 25.80 29.51
C ARG A 152 -21.51 27.07 30.31
N PHE A 153 -22.45 27.90 29.87
CA PHE A 153 -22.73 29.20 30.47
C PHE A 153 -23.68 29.13 31.67
N GLU A 154 -24.56 28.13 31.71
CA GLU A 154 -25.61 28.00 32.74
C GLU A 154 -25.11 27.34 34.04
N GLY A 155 -23.90 26.78 34.05
CA GLY A 155 -23.33 26.05 35.19
C GLY A 155 -22.10 25.23 34.82
N SER A 156 -21.59 24.41 35.74
CA SER A 156 -20.52 23.47 35.38
C SER A 156 -21.05 22.40 34.41
N PRO A 157 -20.23 21.90 33.46
CA PRO A 157 -20.67 20.89 32.49
C PRO A 157 -21.29 19.66 33.15
N ARG A 158 -20.77 19.27 34.32
CA ARG A 158 -21.27 18.13 35.08
C ARG A 158 -22.65 18.39 35.67
N GLU A 159 -22.87 19.55 36.28
CA GLU A 159 -24.19 19.92 36.85
C GLU A 159 -25.25 20.01 35.76
N ILE A 160 -24.91 20.59 34.60
CA ILE A 160 -25.83 20.68 33.45
C ILE A 160 -26.19 19.30 32.94
N LEU A 161 -25.21 18.40 32.80
CA LEU A 161 -25.47 17.02 32.33
C LEU A 161 -26.23 16.18 33.35
N ASP A 162 -25.91 16.31 34.64
CA ASP A 162 -26.60 15.58 35.70
C ASP A 162 -28.08 16.00 35.78
N ASP A 163 -28.36 17.30 35.65
CA ASP A 163 -29.73 17.85 35.57
C ASP A 163 -30.43 17.41 34.29
N PHE A 164 -29.81 17.60 33.12
CA PHE A 164 -30.35 17.19 31.82
C PHE A 164 -30.71 15.70 31.80
N VAL A 165 -29.79 14.83 32.22
CA VAL A 165 -30.01 13.38 32.23
C VAL A 165 -31.06 13.02 33.26
N GLY A 166 -31.07 13.66 34.44
CA GLY A 166 -32.08 13.42 35.47
C GLY A 166 -33.49 13.74 34.98
N GLU A 167 -33.69 14.91 34.38
CA GLU A 167 -35.00 15.37 33.92
C GLU A 167 -35.49 14.63 32.66
N LEU A 168 -34.59 14.30 31.75
CA LEU A 168 -34.96 13.64 30.49
C LEU A 168 -35.25 12.15 30.67
N THR A 169 -34.60 11.48 31.63
CA THR A 169 -34.77 10.03 31.85
C THR A 169 -36.23 9.67 32.13
N ASP A 170 -36.91 10.45 32.97
CA ASP A 170 -38.30 10.18 33.32
C ASP A 170 -39.22 10.21 32.10
N ALA A 171 -39.11 11.28 31.30
CA ALA A 171 -39.89 11.44 30.07
C ALA A 171 -39.64 10.30 29.07
N VAL A 172 -38.37 9.98 28.81
CA VAL A 172 -37.98 8.94 27.83
C VAL A 172 -38.47 7.56 28.26
N VAL A 173 -38.35 7.21 29.54
CA VAL A 173 -38.77 5.89 30.03
C VAL A 173 -40.29 5.74 29.93
N ARG A 174 -41.05 6.79 30.22
CA ARG A 174 -42.52 6.74 30.12
C ARG A 174 -43.01 6.58 28.70
N ASP A 175 -42.40 7.32 27.76
CA ASP A 175 -42.69 7.15 26.34
C ASP A 175 -42.41 5.70 25.87
N LEU A 176 -41.27 5.13 26.28
CA LEU A 176 -40.92 3.73 25.98
C LEU A 176 -41.90 2.71 26.58
N LEU A 177 -42.45 3.00 27.77
CA LEU A 177 -43.39 2.11 28.44
C LEU A 177 -44.83 2.24 27.91
N GLY A 178 -45.20 3.41 27.39
CA GLY A 178 -46.55 3.72 26.90
C GLY A 178 -47.63 3.70 28.00
N ASP A 179 -48.89 3.50 27.60
CA ASP A 179 -50.07 3.48 28.49
C ASP A 179 -50.21 2.17 29.30
N ARG A 180 -49.14 1.74 29.98
CA ARG A 180 -49.20 0.60 30.90
C ARG A 180 -49.85 1.01 32.21
N ASP A 181 -50.67 0.13 32.77
CA ASP A 181 -51.26 0.31 34.10
C ASP A 181 -50.61 -0.64 35.12
N ALA A 182 -50.70 -0.28 36.40
CA ALA A 182 -50.18 -1.08 37.50
C ALA A 182 -51.17 -1.14 38.67
N GLU A 183 -51.25 -2.30 39.32
CA GLU A 183 -52.08 -2.49 40.51
C GLU A 183 -51.50 -1.76 41.73
N HIS A 184 -50.17 -1.68 41.83
CA HIS A 184 -49.50 -1.03 42.96
C HIS A 184 -49.54 0.50 42.84
N PRO A 185 -50.05 1.24 43.85
CA PRO A 185 -50.23 2.70 43.78
C PRO A 185 -48.96 3.49 43.46
N LEU A 186 -47.80 3.10 43.99
CA LEU A 186 -46.52 3.75 43.67
C LEU A 186 -46.12 3.56 42.20
N LEU A 187 -46.33 2.37 41.65
CA LEU A 187 -45.98 2.08 40.25
C LEU A 187 -46.95 2.77 39.30
N ARG A 188 -48.24 2.84 39.67
CA ARG A 188 -49.23 3.61 38.91
C ARG A 188 -48.86 5.10 38.87
N ALA A 189 -48.52 5.68 40.03
CA ALA A 189 -48.09 7.06 40.13
C ALA A 189 -46.80 7.33 39.32
N LEU A 190 -45.85 6.38 39.32
CA LEU A 190 -44.62 6.43 38.54
C LEU A 190 -44.86 6.36 37.02
N LEU A 191 -45.78 5.50 36.57
CA LEU A 191 -46.13 5.37 35.15
C LEU A 191 -46.89 6.61 34.64
N ARG A 192 -47.82 7.16 35.46
CA ARG A 192 -48.69 8.28 35.08
C ARG A 192 -48.10 9.66 35.35
N GLY A 193 -47.14 9.78 36.27
CA GLY A 193 -46.57 11.08 36.67
C GLY A 193 -47.51 11.84 37.54
N GLU A 194 -48.06 11.14 38.51
CA GLU A 194 -48.95 11.70 39.49
C GLU A 194 -48.24 11.72 40.85
N PRO A 195 -48.60 12.66 41.74
CA PRO A 195 -48.09 12.65 43.10
C PRO A 195 -48.52 11.37 43.82
N TYR A 196 -47.59 10.78 44.57
CA TYR A 196 -47.81 9.58 45.37
C TYR A 196 -48.09 9.94 46.83
N GLU A 197 -49.33 9.76 47.28
CA GLU A 197 -49.75 10.12 48.64
C GLU A 197 -49.08 9.31 49.75
N GLY A 198 -48.66 8.07 49.47
CA GLY A 198 -47.98 7.19 50.44
C GLY A 198 -46.48 7.46 50.63
N GLY A 199 -45.95 8.52 50.00
CA GLY A 199 -44.52 8.83 50.01
C GLY A 199 -44.00 9.23 51.39
N SER A 200 -42.76 8.81 51.71
CA SER A 200 -42.07 9.21 52.93
C SER A 200 -40.56 9.26 52.71
N HIS A 201 -39.84 10.01 53.55
CA HIS A 201 -38.37 10.03 53.53
C HIS A 201 -37.77 8.63 53.70
N ARG A 202 -38.37 7.77 54.53
CA ARG A 202 -37.93 6.38 54.71
C ARG A 202 -38.04 5.57 53.41
N MET A 203 -39.11 5.78 52.65
CA MET A 203 -39.30 5.10 51.36
C MET A 203 -38.33 5.62 50.31
N ALA A 204 -38.11 6.94 50.24
CA ALA A 204 -37.12 7.55 49.37
C ALA A 204 -35.70 7.01 49.66
N SER A 205 -35.27 7.04 50.93
CA SER A 205 -33.97 6.48 51.34
C SER A 205 -33.87 4.97 51.12
N GLY A 206 -34.97 4.23 51.23
CA GLY A 206 -35.02 2.81 50.92
C GLY A 206 -34.80 2.51 49.44
N LEU A 207 -35.44 3.30 48.56
CA LEU A 207 -35.22 3.22 47.11
C LEU A 207 -33.79 3.63 46.74
N ASP A 208 -33.23 4.65 47.39
CA ASP A 208 -31.83 5.06 47.19
C ASP A 208 -30.84 3.99 47.66
N ALA A 209 -31.08 3.35 48.80
CA ALA A 209 -30.25 2.26 49.30
C ALA A 209 -30.35 1.02 48.41
N TRP A 210 -31.55 0.69 47.93
CA TRP A 210 -31.75 -0.38 46.97
C TRP A 210 -31.04 -0.09 45.65
N ARG A 211 -31.17 1.13 45.10
CA ARG A 211 -30.40 1.58 43.93
C ARG A 211 -28.90 1.45 44.18
N ALA A 212 -28.40 1.94 45.31
CA ALA A 212 -26.99 1.85 45.66
C ALA A 212 -26.49 0.40 45.74
N SER A 213 -27.33 -0.52 46.23
CA SER A 213 -27.03 -1.97 46.27
C SER A 213 -26.98 -2.62 44.89
N LEU A 214 -27.73 -2.08 43.91
CA LEU A 214 -27.69 -2.51 42.52
C LEU A 214 -26.50 -1.92 41.74
N THR A 215 -25.86 -0.88 42.29
CA THR A 215 -24.62 -0.27 41.78
C THR A 215 -23.36 -0.73 42.51
N ALA A 216 -23.50 -1.57 43.54
CA ALA A 216 -22.38 -2.24 44.19
C ALA A 216 -22.11 -3.51 43.39
N ASP A 217 -21.15 -3.46 42.46
CA ASP A 217 -20.79 -4.60 41.64
C ASP A 217 -20.38 -5.78 42.54
N GLU A 218 -21.07 -6.92 42.40
CA GLU A 218 -20.67 -8.14 43.11
C GLU A 218 -19.21 -8.45 42.73
N PRO A 219 -18.33 -8.75 43.70
CA PRO A 219 -16.94 -9.03 43.38
C PRO A 219 -16.85 -10.21 42.41
N GLU A 220 -15.98 -10.07 41.42
CA GLU A 220 -15.72 -11.09 40.42
C GLU A 220 -14.99 -12.26 41.06
N LEU A 221 -15.32 -13.48 40.63
CA LEU A 221 -14.49 -14.64 40.93
C LEU A 221 -13.28 -14.62 40.01
N VAL A 222 -12.09 -14.67 40.59
CA VAL A 222 -10.83 -14.78 39.87
C VAL A 222 -10.11 -16.04 40.35
N LEU A 223 -9.84 -16.96 39.44
CA LEU A 223 -9.03 -18.15 39.71
C LEU A 223 -7.58 -17.83 39.34
N ARG A 224 -6.64 -18.03 40.26
CA ARG A 224 -5.22 -17.72 40.03
C ARG A 224 -4.37 -18.97 40.12
N LEU A 225 -3.78 -19.38 39.01
CA LEU A 225 -2.88 -20.53 38.97
C LEU A 225 -1.49 -20.13 39.46
N LEU A 226 -0.95 -20.87 40.43
CA LEU A 226 0.37 -20.68 41.00
C LEU A 226 1.26 -21.88 40.67
N GLU A 227 2.52 -21.59 40.36
CA GLU A 227 3.55 -22.60 40.11
C GLU A 227 3.82 -23.42 41.40
N PRO A 228 4.05 -24.74 41.28
CA PRO A 228 4.44 -25.56 42.42
C PRO A 228 5.79 -25.09 42.99
N GLU A 229 5.89 -24.98 44.31
CA GLU A 229 7.17 -24.71 44.98
C GLU A 229 8.09 -25.94 44.86
N PRO A 230 9.38 -25.79 44.54
CA PRO A 230 10.29 -26.92 44.44
C PRO A 230 10.55 -27.52 45.84
N GLU A 231 10.29 -28.81 46.03
CA GLU A 231 10.81 -29.55 47.18
C GLU A 231 12.33 -29.74 47.00
N GLU A 232 13.11 -29.53 48.07
CA GLU A 232 14.56 -29.71 48.04
C GLU A 232 14.91 -31.17 47.71
N GLY A 233 15.36 -31.43 46.48
CA GLY A 233 15.91 -32.72 46.05
C GLY A 233 15.21 -33.41 44.89
N GLU A 234 14.11 -32.88 44.36
CA GLU A 234 13.45 -33.43 43.16
C GLU A 234 14.03 -32.85 41.85
N SER A 235 14.14 -33.70 40.83
CA SER A 235 14.60 -33.28 39.50
C SER A 235 13.64 -32.29 38.85
N ASP A 236 14.12 -31.40 37.99
CA ASP A 236 13.35 -30.34 37.30
C ASP A 236 12.13 -30.83 36.47
N LEU A 237 11.84 -32.14 36.43
CA LEU A 237 10.83 -32.80 35.60
C LEU A 237 10.06 -33.91 36.35
N ALA A 238 9.65 -33.71 37.61
CA ALA A 238 8.70 -34.61 38.27
C ALA A 238 7.27 -34.40 37.70
N ASP A 239 6.68 -35.45 37.11
CA ASP A 239 5.32 -35.43 36.52
C ASP A 239 4.20 -35.24 37.58
N ASP A 240 4.52 -35.41 38.87
CA ASP A 240 3.56 -35.44 39.98
C ASP A 240 3.39 -34.09 40.72
N ALA A 241 3.98 -33.00 40.22
CA ALA A 241 3.86 -31.69 40.87
C ALA A 241 2.42 -31.14 40.81
N LEU A 242 1.84 -30.83 41.98
CA LEU A 242 0.50 -30.26 42.10
C LEU A 242 0.53 -28.73 42.05
N TRP A 243 -0.14 -28.17 41.06
CA TRP A 243 -0.31 -26.73 40.90
C TRP A 243 -1.44 -26.20 41.79
N ARG A 244 -1.26 -25.05 42.43
CA ARG A 244 -2.31 -24.45 43.26
C ARG A 244 -3.16 -23.49 42.44
N LEU A 245 -4.44 -23.79 42.27
CA LEU A 245 -5.44 -22.89 41.72
C LEU A 245 -6.14 -22.15 42.86
N GLN A 246 -5.67 -20.93 43.12
CA GLN A 246 -6.13 -20.10 44.21
C GLN A 246 -7.46 -19.40 43.87
N VAL A 247 -8.41 -19.45 44.82
CA VAL A 247 -9.73 -18.85 44.68
C VAL A 247 -9.73 -17.44 45.25
N CYS A 248 -9.89 -16.43 44.38
CA CYS A 248 -9.89 -15.03 44.75
C CYS A 248 -11.22 -14.34 44.46
N LEU A 249 -11.55 -13.32 45.24
CA LEU A 249 -12.59 -12.34 44.93
C LEU A 249 -11.94 -11.01 44.57
N ARG A 250 -12.41 -10.39 43.49
CA ARG A 250 -11.97 -9.07 43.03
C ARG A 250 -13.12 -8.07 43.06
N PRO A 251 -13.11 -7.10 43.99
CA PRO A 251 -13.94 -5.91 43.87
C PRO A 251 -13.58 -5.10 42.59
N GLU A 252 -14.56 -4.43 41.98
CA GLU A 252 -14.34 -3.45 40.88
C GLU A 252 -13.16 -2.52 41.23
N GLY A 253 -12.13 -2.48 40.37
CA GLY A 253 -10.98 -1.58 40.54
C GLY A 253 -9.90 -2.00 41.56
N GLU A 254 -10.04 -3.14 42.23
CA GLU A 254 -9.04 -3.65 43.19
C GLU A 254 -8.29 -4.91 42.70
N ALA A 255 -7.21 -5.27 43.38
CA ALA A 255 -6.49 -6.51 43.09
C ALA A 255 -7.27 -7.73 43.64
N PRO A 256 -7.26 -8.90 42.97
CA PRO A 256 -7.89 -10.10 43.49
C PRO A 256 -7.31 -10.50 44.85
N ALA A 257 -8.17 -10.68 45.85
CA ALA A 257 -7.78 -11.10 47.20
C ALA A 257 -8.18 -12.57 47.43
N PRO A 258 -7.30 -13.41 48.01
CA PRO A 258 -7.59 -14.83 48.23
C PRO A 258 -8.65 -15.03 49.31
N VAL A 259 -9.58 -15.95 49.07
CA VAL A 259 -10.66 -16.29 50.00
C VAL A 259 -10.13 -17.23 51.08
N ARG A 260 -10.06 -16.75 52.33
CA ARG A 260 -9.66 -17.54 53.49
C ARG A 260 -10.86 -17.84 54.38
N LEU A 261 -11.10 -19.10 54.71
CA LEU A 261 -12.32 -19.55 55.41
C LEU A 261 -12.53 -18.84 56.75
N HIS A 262 -11.46 -18.54 57.48
CA HIS A 262 -11.52 -17.96 58.83
C HIS A 262 -11.34 -16.43 58.90
N ARG A 263 -11.12 -15.74 57.77
CA ARG A 263 -10.86 -14.28 57.74
C ARG A 263 -11.77 -13.50 56.79
N THR A 264 -12.57 -14.19 55.99
CA THR A 264 -13.48 -13.57 55.02
C THR A 264 -14.85 -13.35 55.65
N GLU A 265 -15.46 -12.18 55.41
CA GLU A 265 -16.83 -11.91 55.87
C GLU A 265 -17.83 -12.94 55.33
N SER A 266 -18.81 -13.35 56.14
CA SER A 266 -19.75 -14.44 55.79
C SER A 266 -20.47 -14.22 54.45
N ARG A 267 -20.84 -12.97 54.14
CA ARG A 267 -21.49 -12.61 52.87
C ARG A 267 -20.58 -12.82 51.65
N LEU A 268 -19.29 -12.48 51.76
CA LEU A 268 -18.32 -12.68 50.68
C LEU A 268 -17.99 -14.16 50.49
N LEU A 269 -17.95 -14.92 51.58
CA LEU A 269 -17.75 -16.38 51.53
C LEU A 269 -18.90 -17.09 50.81
N GLU A 270 -20.16 -16.72 51.09
CA GLU A 270 -21.33 -17.24 50.37
C GLU A 270 -21.26 -16.93 48.86
N ILE A 271 -20.83 -15.72 48.49
CA ILE A 271 -20.63 -15.32 47.10
C ILE A 271 -19.53 -16.16 46.45
N ALA A 272 -18.38 -16.36 47.12
CA ALA A 272 -17.28 -17.17 46.61
C ALA A 272 -17.70 -18.62 46.36
N VAL A 273 -18.39 -19.26 47.33
CA VAL A 273 -18.84 -20.65 47.20
C VAL A 273 -19.83 -20.81 46.05
N ARG A 274 -20.81 -19.89 45.92
CA ARG A 274 -21.78 -19.91 44.81
C ARG A 274 -21.07 -19.76 43.45
N LYS A 275 -20.15 -18.80 43.33
CA LYS A 275 -19.43 -18.55 42.07
C LYS A 275 -18.44 -19.66 41.73
N LEU A 276 -17.78 -20.25 42.72
CA LEU A 276 -16.92 -21.43 42.54
C LEU A 276 -17.74 -22.64 42.06
N GLY A 277 -18.96 -22.82 42.57
CA GLY A 277 -19.89 -23.82 42.04
C GLY A 277 -20.22 -23.63 40.55
N ALA A 278 -20.37 -22.38 40.11
CA ALA A 278 -20.53 -22.06 38.68
C ALA A 278 -19.25 -22.36 37.87
N ALA A 279 -18.06 -22.12 38.44
CA ALA A 279 -16.78 -22.49 37.82
C ALA A 279 -16.66 -24.00 37.60
N VAL A 280 -17.00 -24.80 38.61
CA VAL A 280 -17.01 -26.27 38.55
C VAL A 280 -18.06 -26.78 37.57
N ALA A 281 -19.21 -26.10 37.43
CA ALA A 281 -20.21 -26.43 36.42
C ALA A 281 -19.73 -26.13 35.00
N ALA A 282 -19.02 -25.02 34.80
CA ALA A 282 -18.46 -24.61 33.51
C ALA A 282 -17.26 -25.48 33.08
N TYR A 283 -16.42 -25.90 34.04
CA TYR A 283 -15.29 -26.79 33.82
C TYR A 283 -15.32 -27.98 34.80
N PRO A 284 -16.00 -29.09 34.44
CA PRO A 284 -16.26 -30.22 35.34
C PRO A 284 -15.02 -30.91 35.91
N ARG A 285 -13.84 -30.77 35.27
CA ARG A 285 -12.59 -31.34 35.78
C ARG A 285 -12.10 -30.75 37.10
N LEU A 286 -12.73 -29.66 37.58
CA LEU A 286 -12.46 -29.08 38.90
C LEU A 286 -13.20 -29.79 40.06
N ARG A 287 -14.12 -30.72 39.79
CA ARG A 287 -15.05 -31.26 40.79
C ARG A 287 -14.39 -32.17 41.84
N ASP A 288 -13.46 -33.02 41.42
CA ASP A 288 -12.89 -34.10 42.24
C ASP A 288 -11.42 -33.85 42.61
N LEU A 289 -11.02 -32.57 42.66
CA LEU A 289 -9.66 -32.16 42.99
C LEU A 289 -9.46 -32.00 44.51
N PRO A 290 -8.28 -32.32 45.05
CA PRO A 290 -7.96 -32.03 46.44
C PRO A 290 -8.07 -30.52 46.73
N THR A 291 -8.68 -30.17 47.86
CA THR A 291 -8.82 -28.78 48.31
C THR A 291 -7.92 -28.50 49.50
N ASP A 292 -7.42 -27.27 49.60
CA ASP A 292 -6.63 -26.84 50.74
C ASP A 292 -7.50 -26.72 52.03
N PRO A 293 -7.02 -27.13 53.21
CA PRO A 293 -7.83 -27.16 54.44
C PRO A 293 -8.28 -25.78 54.98
N ASP A 294 -7.52 -24.71 54.68
CA ASP A 294 -7.71 -23.37 55.26
C ASP A 294 -8.34 -22.37 54.26
N SER A 295 -8.58 -22.80 53.01
CA SER A 295 -9.05 -21.98 51.91
C SER A 295 -10.02 -22.73 50.99
N LEU A 296 -10.44 -22.09 49.89
CA LEU A 296 -11.21 -22.74 48.83
C LEU A 296 -10.32 -23.17 47.65
N ASP A 297 -9.00 -23.15 47.81
CA ASP A 297 -8.03 -23.39 46.73
C ASP A 297 -8.03 -24.86 46.30
N LEU A 298 -7.87 -25.10 44.99
CA LEU A 298 -7.84 -26.44 44.38
C LEU A 298 -6.40 -26.82 44.00
N LEU A 299 -6.02 -28.09 44.17
CA LEU A 299 -4.71 -28.62 43.79
C LEU A 299 -4.83 -29.45 42.49
N LEU A 300 -4.13 -29.02 41.43
CA LEU A 300 -4.27 -29.53 40.06
C LEU A 300 -3.02 -30.32 39.63
N PRO A 301 -3.17 -31.57 39.15
CA PRO A 301 -2.11 -32.26 38.42
C PRO A 301 -1.77 -31.56 37.09
N THR A 302 -0.52 -31.70 36.62
CA THR A 302 -0.03 -31.06 35.37
C THR A 302 -0.93 -31.35 34.16
N ALA A 303 -1.44 -32.58 34.01
CA ALA A 303 -2.35 -32.93 32.92
C ALA A 303 -3.70 -32.17 32.96
N VAL A 304 -4.19 -31.82 34.15
CA VAL A 304 -5.39 -31.00 34.33
C VAL A 304 -5.07 -29.53 34.06
N VAL A 305 -3.87 -29.06 34.41
CA VAL A 305 -3.40 -27.71 34.07
C VAL A 305 -3.31 -27.54 32.55
N THR A 306 -2.70 -28.47 31.82
CA THR A 306 -2.59 -28.39 30.36
C THR A 306 -3.98 -28.28 29.70
N ASP A 307 -4.95 -29.08 30.14
CA ASP A 307 -6.32 -29.01 29.64
C ASP A 307 -7.06 -27.74 30.09
N LEU A 308 -6.81 -27.27 31.31
CA LEU A 308 -7.34 -26.00 31.82
C LEU A 308 -6.85 -24.83 30.95
N VAL A 309 -5.60 -24.84 30.47
CA VAL A 309 -5.07 -23.78 29.59
C VAL A 309 -5.62 -23.88 28.18
N LEU A 310 -5.65 -25.09 27.61
CA LEU A 310 -6.07 -25.31 26.22
C LEU A 310 -7.59 -25.15 26.02
N HIS A 311 -8.39 -25.65 26.96
CA HIS A 311 -9.84 -25.75 26.81
C HIS A 311 -10.60 -25.11 27.97
N GLY A 312 -10.12 -25.27 29.21
CA GLY A 312 -10.80 -24.78 30.41
C GLY A 312 -10.85 -23.26 30.52
N ALA A 313 -9.82 -22.54 30.06
CA ALA A 313 -9.72 -21.09 30.14
C ALA A 313 -10.86 -20.42 29.37
N ARG A 314 -11.14 -20.89 28.14
CA ARG A 314 -12.28 -20.43 27.33
C ARG A 314 -13.62 -20.80 27.95
N ALA A 315 -13.75 -22.00 28.54
CA ALA A 315 -14.98 -22.41 29.20
C ALA A 315 -15.31 -21.55 30.42
N LEU A 316 -14.28 -21.21 31.22
CA LEU A 316 -14.39 -20.31 32.37
C LEU A 316 -14.66 -18.86 31.95
N GLU A 317 -14.01 -18.38 30.89
CA GLU A 317 -14.23 -17.04 30.34
C GLU A 317 -15.67 -16.89 29.80
N HIS A 318 -16.19 -17.88 29.07
CA HIS A 318 -17.59 -17.90 28.64
C HIS A 318 -18.59 -17.91 29.80
N ALA A 319 -18.19 -18.47 30.94
CA ALA A 319 -18.97 -18.43 32.18
C ALA A 319 -18.76 -17.11 32.98
N GLY A 320 -17.97 -16.17 32.47
CA GLY A 320 -17.69 -14.88 33.09
C GLY A 320 -16.70 -14.95 34.26
N ILE A 321 -15.81 -15.95 34.29
CA ILE A 321 -14.85 -16.19 35.36
C ILE A 321 -13.44 -15.95 34.83
N ALA A 322 -12.70 -15.06 35.49
CA ALA A 322 -11.33 -14.73 35.07
C ALA A 322 -10.34 -15.78 35.60
N LEU A 323 -9.47 -16.28 34.71
CA LEU A 323 -8.33 -17.13 35.05
C LEU A 323 -7.02 -16.34 34.89
N LEU A 324 -6.24 -16.22 35.96
CA LEU A 324 -4.92 -15.61 35.97
C LEU A 324 -3.85 -16.70 35.92
N LEU A 325 -2.98 -16.61 34.92
CA LEU A 325 -1.88 -17.54 34.68
C LEU A 325 -0.54 -16.92 35.17
N PRO A 326 0.48 -17.74 35.51
CA PRO A 326 1.80 -17.24 35.88
C PRO A 326 2.44 -16.38 34.79
N ARG A 327 3.22 -15.37 35.19
CA ARG A 327 3.90 -14.43 34.27
C ARG A 327 4.94 -15.09 33.36
N ALA A 328 5.43 -16.29 33.71
CA ALA A 328 6.50 -16.98 33.00
C ALA A 328 6.03 -17.74 31.76
N TRP A 329 4.72 -17.82 31.48
CA TRP A 329 4.22 -18.36 30.22
C TRP A 329 4.33 -17.32 29.11
N ALA A 330 5.57 -17.04 28.70
CA ALA A 330 5.80 -16.45 27.40
C ALA A 330 5.36 -17.49 26.36
N ALA A 331 4.28 -17.22 25.64
CA ALA A 331 3.98 -17.91 24.40
C ALA A 331 5.07 -17.54 23.38
N GLY A 332 6.23 -18.20 23.48
CA GLY A 332 7.32 -18.04 22.55
C GLY A 332 6.94 -18.71 21.24
N SER A 333 6.62 -17.92 20.22
CA SER A 333 6.51 -18.47 18.87
C SER A 333 7.89 -18.98 18.46
N PRO A 334 8.02 -20.24 18.03
CA PRO A 334 9.30 -20.73 17.53
C PRO A 334 9.66 -20.01 16.23
N SER A 335 10.94 -19.70 16.04
CA SER A 335 11.45 -19.08 14.82
C SER A 335 12.88 -19.53 14.52
N LEU A 336 13.29 -19.44 13.26
CA LEU A 336 14.62 -19.78 12.79
C LEU A 336 15.48 -18.53 12.65
N ARG A 337 16.78 -18.67 12.91
CA ARG A 337 17.82 -17.68 12.60
C ARG A 337 18.88 -18.32 11.72
N VAL A 338 19.47 -17.55 10.81
CA VAL A 338 20.55 -18.04 9.94
C VAL A 338 21.78 -17.17 10.14
N LYS A 339 22.89 -17.77 10.55
CA LYS A 339 24.20 -17.12 10.60
C LYS A 339 24.99 -17.48 9.36
N VAL A 340 25.44 -16.48 8.62
CA VAL A 340 26.26 -16.63 7.39
C VAL A 340 27.63 -16.00 7.65
N SER A 341 28.68 -16.78 7.47
CA SER A 341 30.06 -16.34 7.61
C SER A 341 30.78 -16.40 6.26
N SER A 342 31.41 -15.30 5.90
CA SER A 342 32.26 -15.20 4.71
C SER A 342 33.57 -14.49 5.07
N PRO A 343 34.71 -14.85 4.44
CA PRO A 343 35.95 -14.13 4.64
C PRO A 343 35.83 -12.67 4.16
N PRO A 344 36.62 -11.73 4.68
CA PRO A 344 36.69 -10.36 4.14
C PRO A 344 37.25 -10.38 2.71
N VAL A 345 36.78 -9.50 1.83
CA VAL A 345 37.37 -9.33 0.49
C VAL A 345 38.83 -8.89 0.65
N PRO A 346 39.84 -9.68 0.20
CA PRO A 346 41.22 -9.27 0.30
C PRO A 346 41.48 -8.09 -0.64
N ALA A 347 42.00 -6.97 -0.13
CA ALA A 347 42.33 -5.78 -0.92
C ALA A 347 43.50 -5.97 -1.92
N ALA A 348 44.04 -7.18 -2.07
CA ALA A 348 45.31 -7.42 -2.77
C ALA A 348 45.42 -8.79 -3.48
N ALA A 349 44.31 -9.40 -3.94
CA ALA A 349 44.37 -10.62 -4.74
C ALA A 349 43.93 -10.33 -6.18
N GLU A 350 44.89 -10.02 -7.06
CA GLU A 350 44.69 -9.74 -8.49
C GLU A 350 44.04 -10.89 -9.29
N ASP A 351 43.74 -12.05 -8.69
CA ASP A 351 43.34 -13.27 -9.41
C ASP A 351 42.24 -14.15 -8.77
N ARG A 352 41.50 -13.67 -7.76
CA ARG A 352 40.33 -14.41 -7.25
C ARG A 352 39.13 -13.50 -7.06
N ALA A 353 38.36 -13.33 -8.13
CA ALA A 353 36.99 -12.87 -8.03
C ALA A 353 36.20 -13.88 -7.17
N VAL A 354 35.75 -13.42 -6.01
CA VAL A 354 34.68 -14.04 -5.23
C VAL A 354 33.43 -14.15 -6.11
N GLY A 355 32.46 -15.01 -5.84
CA GLY A 355 31.25 -15.07 -6.68
C GLY A 355 30.21 -16.06 -6.18
N MET A 356 29.13 -16.26 -6.94
CA MET A 356 27.98 -17.11 -6.54
C MET A 356 28.34 -18.57 -6.23
N ASN A 357 29.51 -19.03 -6.65
CA ASN A 357 30.02 -20.39 -6.45
C ASN A 357 31.02 -20.49 -5.29
N GLU A 358 31.32 -19.39 -4.57
CA GLU A 358 32.18 -19.42 -3.39
C GLU A 358 31.49 -20.15 -2.23
N ILE A 359 32.26 -20.94 -1.50
CA ILE A 359 31.82 -21.67 -0.31
C ILE A 359 31.66 -20.67 0.84
N VAL A 360 30.45 -20.58 1.37
CA VAL A 360 30.10 -19.81 2.57
C VAL A 360 29.74 -20.77 3.70
N GLY A 361 30.15 -20.46 4.92
CA GLY A 361 29.71 -21.19 6.10
C GLY A 361 28.37 -20.64 6.54
N TYR A 362 27.36 -21.49 6.72
CA TYR A 362 26.07 -21.06 7.25
C TYR A 362 25.57 -22.04 8.32
N ASP A 363 24.95 -21.49 9.36
CA ASP A 363 24.44 -22.24 10.51
C ASP A 363 23.00 -21.82 10.80
N TRP A 364 22.09 -22.80 10.84
CA TRP A 364 20.69 -22.60 11.20
C TRP A 364 20.51 -22.75 12.70
N GLU A 365 19.83 -21.81 13.34
CA GLU A 365 19.53 -21.83 14.77
C GLU A 365 18.00 -21.81 14.97
N LEU A 366 17.49 -22.57 15.94
CA LEU A 366 16.08 -22.49 16.38
C LEU A 366 16.01 -21.62 17.63
N ALA A 367 15.14 -20.63 17.61
CA ALA A 367 14.84 -19.77 18.73
C ALA A 367 13.39 -19.94 19.20
N LEU A 368 13.17 -19.81 20.50
CA LEU A 368 11.86 -19.67 21.13
C LEU A 368 11.80 -18.26 21.73
N GLY A 369 11.24 -17.30 20.97
CA GLY A 369 11.37 -15.88 21.28
C GLY A 369 12.84 -15.44 21.28
N ASP A 370 13.32 -14.99 22.44
CA ASP A 370 14.71 -14.51 22.61
C ASP A 370 15.72 -15.63 22.95
N ILE A 371 15.25 -16.86 23.20
CA ILE A 371 16.10 -17.97 23.64
C ILE A 371 16.52 -18.82 22.43
N VAL A 372 17.81 -18.79 22.08
CA VAL A 372 18.39 -19.70 21.09
C VAL A 372 18.67 -21.07 21.72
N LEU A 373 18.17 -22.13 21.09
CA LEU A 373 18.28 -23.50 21.58
C LEU A 373 19.61 -24.13 21.18
N THR A 374 20.24 -24.81 22.14
CA THR A 374 21.47 -25.59 21.92
C THR A 374 21.16 -26.93 21.23
N PRO A 375 22.16 -27.59 20.60
CA PRO A 375 21.97 -28.92 19.99
C PRO A 375 21.42 -29.98 20.96
N ASP A 376 21.83 -29.94 22.23
CA ASP A 376 21.35 -30.85 23.26
C ASP A 376 19.91 -30.55 23.70
N GLU A 377 19.50 -29.28 23.68
CA GLU A 377 18.11 -28.84 23.93
C GLU A 377 17.21 -29.21 22.73
N LEU A 378 17.69 -29.06 21.49
CA LEU A 378 17.00 -29.44 20.26
C LEU A 378 16.69 -30.95 20.20
N THR A 379 17.67 -31.78 20.56
CA THR A 379 17.51 -33.24 20.56
C THR A 379 16.49 -33.69 21.59
N ARG A 380 16.50 -33.10 22.79
CA ARG A 380 15.55 -33.42 23.87
C ARG A 380 14.13 -32.90 23.61
N LEU A 381 13.99 -31.75 22.95
CA LEU A 381 12.69 -31.23 22.51
C LEU A 381 12.05 -32.07 21.40
N ALA A 382 12.85 -32.69 20.52
CA ALA A 382 12.35 -33.57 19.47
C ALA A 382 11.69 -34.86 20.01
N ASP A 383 12.01 -35.25 21.25
CA ASP A 383 11.54 -36.49 21.89
C ASP A 383 10.41 -36.27 22.92
N THR A 384 10.07 -35.02 23.26
CA THR A 384 9.05 -34.69 24.27
C THR A 384 7.64 -34.60 23.66
N GLN A 385 6.63 -35.21 24.28
CA GLN A 385 5.22 -35.20 23.81
C GLN A 385 4.32 -34.17 24.53
N SER A 386 4.88 -33.35 25.42
CA SER A 386 4.15 -32.32 26.17
C SER A 386 4.27 -30.96 25.48
N ASP A 387 3.15 -30.25 25.33
CA ASP A 387 3.09 -28.86 24.84
C ASP A 387 3.58 -27.83 25.87
N LEU A 388 3.92 -28.28 27.09
CA LEU A 388 4.50 -27.48 28.16
C LEU A 388 5.88 -28.06 28.51
N VAL A 389 6.93 -27.30 28.24
CA VAL A 389 8.32 -27.73 28.49
C VAL A 389 9.02 -26.73 29.39
N ARG A 390 9.75 -27.25 30.38
CA ARG A 390 10.59 -26.43 31.26
C ARG A 390 11.97 -26.23 30.65
N LEU A 391 12.28 -25.00 30.24
CA LEU A 391 13.58 -24.60 29.68
C LEU A 391 14.27 -23.63 30.63
N ARG A 392 15.46 -24.01 31.10
CA ARG A 392 16.31 -23.19 32.00
C ARG A 392 15.55 -22.61 33.21
N GLY A 393 14.68 -23.41 33.82
CA GLY A 393 13.89 -23.02 34.99
C GLY A 393 12.58 -22.28 34.70
N GLN A 394 12.20 -22.08 33.43
CA GLN A 394 10.96 -21.41 33.03
C GLN A 394 10.05 -22.36 32.23
N TRP A 395 8.75 -22.32 32.48
CA TRP A 395 7.76 -23.11 31.71
C TRP A 395 7.33 -22.36 30.45
N VAL A 396 7.62 -22.96 29.28
CA VAL A 396 7.26 -22.41 27.97
C VAL A 396 6.20 -23.28 27.32
N GLN A 397 5.13 -22.66 26.82
CA GLN A 397 4.09 -23.33 26.05
C GLN A 397 4.42 -23.23 24.55
N ALA A 398 4.62 -24.37 23.90
CA ALA A 398 4.88 -24.43 22.47
C ALA A 398 4.36 -25.76 21.89
N ASP A 399 3.83 -25.72 20.67
CA ASP A 399 3.29 -26.91 20.00
C ASP A 399 4.42 -27.94 19.78
N ALA A 400 4.32 -29.09 20.45
CA ALA A 400 5.34 -30.13 20.42
C ALA A 400 5.57 -30.68 19.00
N THR A 401 4.55 -30.67 18.14
CA THR A 401 4.66 -31.14 16.76
C THR A 401 5.41 -30.16 15.88
N VAL A 402 5.17 -28.85 16.05
CA VAL A 402 5.86 -27.79 15.31
C VAL A 402 7.33 -27.70 15.74
N LEU A 403 7.61 -27.79 17.04
CA LEU A 403 8.97 -27.81 17.57
C LEU A 403 9.78 -29.00 17.09
N ALA A 404 9.20 -30.21 17.11
CA ALA A 404 9.87 -31.40 16.61
C ALA A 404 10.18 -31.32 15.10
N GLN A 405 9.29 -30.73 14.31
CA GLN A 405 9.55 -30.47 12.88
C GLN A 405 10.67 -29.45 12.68
N ALA A 406 10.68 -28.35 13.45
CA ALA A 406 11.70 -27.32 13.38
C ALA A 406 13.07 -27.82 13.83
N ALA A 407 13.14 -28.61 14.89
CA ALA A 407 14.38 -29.23 15.35
C ALA A 407 14.96 -30.17 14.28
N ARG A 408 14.14 -31.02 13.67
CA ARG A 408 14.59 -31.90 12.56
C ARG A 408 15.07 -31.10 11.35
N TYR A 409 14.37 -30.01 11.00
CA TYR A 409 14.71 -29.12 9.90
C TYR A 409 16.10 -28.50 10.09
N VAL A 410 16.42 -28.04 11.31
CA VAL A 410 17.74 -27.47 11.66
C VAL A 410 18.83 -28.54 11.63
N THR A 411 18.63 -29.67 12.30
CA THR A 411 19.63 -30.76 12.37
C THR A 411 19.98 -31.29 10.98
N GLN A 412 19.00 -31.46 10.10
CA GLN A 412 19.23 -31.96 8.74
C GLN A 412 20.05 -30.98 7.88
N ARG A 413 19.87 -29.67 8.06
CA ARG A 413 20.54 -28.63 7.26
C ARG A 413 21.94 -28.27 7.78
N ASN A 414 22.17 -28.37 9.09
CA ASN A 414 23.50 -28.17 9.68
C ASN A 414 24.43 -29.39 9.54
N SER A 415 23.92 -30.51 8.99
CA SER A 415 24.71 -31.73 8.76
C SER A 415 25.79 -31.59 7.67
N GLY A 416 25.85 -30.47 6.94
CA GLY A 416 26.88 -30.18 5.93
C GLY A 416 27.37 -28.74 6.05
N GLU A 417 28.51 -28.54 6.72
CA GLU A 417 29.02 -27.24 7.19
C GLU A 417 29.39 -26.21 6.09
N ASN A 418 29.22 -26.51 4.80
CA ASN A 418 29.73 -25.67 3.71
C ASN A 418 28.91 -25.81 2.42
N GLY A 419 28.40 -24.70 1.88
CA GLY A 419 27.69 -24.66 0.58
C GLY A 419 27.98 -23.37 -0.18
N THR A 420 27.56 -23.27 -1.44
CA THR A 420 27.78 -22.04 -2.21
C THR A 420 26.77 -20.96 -1.84
N LEU A 421 27.11 -19.67 -2.01
CA LEU A 421 26.12 -18.58 -1.81
C LEU A 421 24.87 -18.79 -2.69
N GLY A 422 25.05 -19.30 -3.91
CA GLY A 422 23.94 -19.62 -4.81
C GLY A 422 23.10 -20.79 -4.30
N GLY A 423 23.74 -21.75 -3.64
CA GLY A 423 23.07 -22.83 -2.92
C GLY A 423 22.28 -22.31 -1.74
N LEU A 424 22.85 -21.43 -0.91
CA LEU A 424 22.20 -20.84 0.25
C LEU A 424 21.00 -19.97 -0.15
N LEU A 425 21.16 -19.04 -1.10
CA LEU A 425 20.05 -18.26 -1.64
C LEU A 425 19.00 -19.17 -2.30
N GLY A 426 19.44 -20.23 -2.99
CA GLY A 426 18.56 -21.27 -3.52
C GLY A 426 17.77 -22.01 -2.42
N GLN A 427 18.39 -22.33 -1.29
CA GLN A 427 17.79 -23.00 -0.14
C GLN A 427 16.82 -22.10 0.63
N LEU A 428 17.14 -20.82 0.80
CA LEU A 428 16.20 -19.81 1.30
C LEU A 428 14.96 -19.66 0.40
N THR A 429 15.03 -20.18 -0.82
CA THR A 429 13.91 -20.22 -1.77
C THR A 429 13.31 -21.63 -1.92
N GLU A 430 13.74 -22.67 -1.20
CA GLU A 430 13.26 -24.05 -1.37
C GLU A 430 11.77 -24.28 -1.02
N ALA A 431 11.22 -25.40 -1.53
CA ALA A 431 9.77 -25.67 -1.55
C ALA A 431 9.19 -26.19 -0.23
N GLU A 432 10.02 -26.73 0.66
CA GLU A 432 9.61 -27.01 2.03
C GLU A 432 9.64 -25.69 2.79
N ARG A 433 8.46 -25.14 3.07
CA ARG A 433 8.33 -24.03 4.00
C ARG A 433 9.08 -24.43 5.29
N PRO A 434 10.00 -23.61 5.80
CA PRO A 434 10.50 -23.85 7.14
C PRO A 434 9.28 -23.99 8.06
N PRO A 435 9.26 -25.00 8.95
CA PRO A 435 8.10 -25.30 9.78
C PRO A 435 7.71 -24.13 10.70
N VAL A 436 8.62 -23.17 10.85
CA VAL A 436 8.49 -21.94 11.64
C VAL A 436 9.12 -20.76 10.87
N PRO A 437 8.69 -19.50 11.09
CA PRO A 437 9.21 -18.33 10.38
C PRO A 437 10.71 -18.14 10.59
N VAL A 438 11.40 -17.53 9.61
CA VAL A 438 12.80 -17.08 9.76
C VAL A 438 12.77 -15.60 10.15
N ASP A 439 13.17 -15.28 11.38
CA ASP A 439 13.05 -13.92 11.92
C ASP A 439 14.32 -13.10 11.74
N GLU A 440 15.49 -13.75 11.64
CA GLU A 440 16.78 -13.06 11.65
C GLU A 440 17.81 -13.74 10.72
N VAL A 441 18.52 -12.94 9.92
CA VAL A 441 19.68 -13.38 9.13
C VAL A 441 20.88 -12.52 9.54
N GLN A 442 21.89 -13.12 10.16
CA GLN A 442 23.12 -12.44 10.54
C GLN A 442 24.22 -12.83 9.56
N ALA A 443 24.81 -11.86 8.86
CA ALA A 443 25.88 -12.14 7.89
C ALA A 443 27.16 -11.35 8.24
N THR A 444 28.32 -12.01 8.11
CA THR A 444 29.65 -11.39 8.32
C THR A 444 30.51 -11.49 7.06
N GLY A 445 31.44 -10.55 6.89
CA GLY A 445 32.30 -10.44 5.71
C GLY A 445 31.62 -9.76 4.52
N TRP A 446 31.98 -10.16 3.30
CA TRP A 446 31.42 -9.55 2.08
C TRP A 446 29.92 -9.84 1.91
N VAL A 447 29.43 -10.98 2.41
CA VAL A 447 27.99 -11.32 2.40
C VAL A 447 27.20 -10.39 3.32
N GLY A 448 27.76 -9.95 4.45
CA GLY A 448 27.12 -8.95 5.32
C GLY A 448 26.96 -7.60 4.62
N THR A 449 28.00 -7.17 3.89
CA THR A 449 27.94 -5.94 3.07
C THR A 449 26.87 -6.03 1.98
N LEU A 450 26.66 -7.22 1.42
CA LEU A 450 25.65 -7.47 0.38
C LEU A 450 24.21 -7.51 0.95
N LEU A 451 24.00 -8.16 2.10
CA LEU A 451 22.66 -8.44 2.65
C LEU A 451 22.11 -7.32 3.54
N ASP A 452 22.96 -6.59 4.27
CA ASP A 452 22.49 -5.60 5.24
C ASP A 452 21.99 -4.30 4.60
N GLY A 453 22.19 -4.10 3.28
CA GLY A 453 21.66 -2.97 2.50
C GLY A 453 22.05 -1.56 2.98
N THR A 454 22.81 -1.48 4.08
CA THR A 454 23.15 -0.29 4.86
C THR A 454 24.66 -0.03 4.88
N LEU A 455 25.48 -1.02 4.52
CA LEU A 455 26.90 -0.85 4.32
C LEU A 455 27.14 -0.29 2.91
N GLU A 456 27.48 1.00 2.85
CA GLU A 456 27.83 1.65 1.59
C GLU A 456 29.15 1.08 1.05
N PRO A 457 29.21 0.71 -0.25
CA PRO A 457 30.46 0.34 -0.91
C PRO A 457 31.54 1.40 -0.70
N ALA A 458 32.81 0.97 -0.67
CA ALA A 458 33.93 1.90 -0.55
C ALA A 458 33.91 2.93 -1.70
N PRO A 459 34.08 4.23 -1.43
CA PRO A 459 34.04 5.25 -2.47
C PRO A 459 35.15 5.07 -3.49
N VAL A 460 34.80 5.03 -4.77
CA VAL A 460 35.74 4.94 -5.89
C VAL A 460 36.18 6.34 -6.30
N PRO A 461 37.50 6.64 -6.31
CA PRO A 461 37.98 7.95 -6.78
C PRO A 461 37.65 8.15 -8.26
N LYS A 462 37.48 9.41 -8.68
CA LYS A 462 37.21 9.75 -10.09
C LYS A 462 38.25 9.08 -11.01
N PRO A 463 37.83 8.27 -11.98
CA PRO A 463 38.75 7.53 -12.84
C PRO A 463 39.64 8.43 -13.70
N THR A 464 40.92 8.08 -13.81
CA THR A 464 41.85 8.76 -14.72
C THR A 464 41.38 8.61 -16.17
N GLY A 465 41.21 9.73 -16.88
CA GLY A 465 40.74 9.75 -18.28
C GLY A 465 39.22 9.96 -18.43
N LEU A 466 38.45 10.00 -17.34
CA LEU A 466 37.03 10.36 -17.39
C LEU A 466 36.84 11.88 -17.53
N GLN A 467 36.35 12.31 -18.69
CA GLN A 467 36.03 13.70 -19.04
C GLN A 467 34.57 14.08 -18.69
N ALA A 468 34.15 13.74 -17.47
CA ALA A 468 32.86 14.14 -16.91
C ALA A 468 32.94 14.22 -15.39
N ASP A 469 32.11 15.06 -14.79
CA ASP A 469 31.87 15.04 -13.35
C ASP A 469 30.61 14.21 -13.09
N LEU A 470 30.77 13.17 -12.25
CA LEU A 470 29.68 12.31 -11.86
C LEU A 470 28.83 13.02 -10.81
N ARG A 471 27.51 13.03 -11.01
CA ARG A 471 26.56 13.46 -9.98
C ARG A 471 26.62 12.51 -8.79
N HIS A 472 26.17 12.95 -7.62
CA HIS A 472 26.24 12.13 -6.39
C HIS A 472 25.65 10.73 -6.55
N TYR A 473 24.46 10.62 -7.16
CA TYR A 473 23.88 9.31 -7.44
C TYR A 473 24.72 8.53 -8.48
N GLN A 474 25.29 9.16 -9.50
CA GLN A 474 26.14 8.47 -10.48
C GLN A 474 27.43 7.94 -9.83
N GLN A 475 28.00 8.68 -8.88
CA GLN A 475 29.13 8.24 -8.08
C GLN A 475 28.76 7.01 -7.24
N ARG A 476 27.66 7.04 -6.50
CA ARG A 476 27.18 5.86 -5.74
C ARG A 476 26.94 4.65 -6.64
N GLY A 477 26.49 4.88 -7.87
CA GLY A 477 26.32 3.80 -8.84
C GLY A 477 27.63 3.25 -9.38
N LEU A 478 28.66 4.09 -9.55
CA LEU A 478 30.03 3.65 -9.84
C LEU A 478 30.59 2.82 -8.67
N ASP A 479 30.48 3.32 -7.44
CA ASP A 479 30.97 2.64 -6.23
C ASP A 479 30.33 1.25 -6.10
N TRP A 480 29.01 1.16 -6.28
CA TRP A 480 28.29 -0.10 -6.27
C TRP A 480 28.70 -1.03 -7.42
N LEU A 481 28.81 -0.53 -8.66
CA LEU A 481 29.23 -1.35 -9.79
C LEU A 481 30.67 -1.88 -9.65
N ALA A 482 31.56 -1.11 -9.02
CA ALA A 482 32.93 -1.53 -8.72
C ALA A 482 32.92 -2.65 -7.67
N PHE A 483 32.20 -2.46 -6.56
CA PHE A 483 32.01 -3.51 -5.54
C PHE A 483 31.49 -4.82 -6.14
N MET A 484 30.42 -4.77 -6.94
CA MET A 484 29.87 -5.97 -7.60
C MET A 484 30.91 -6.68 -8.49
N SER A 485 31.72 -5.89 -9.19
CA SER A 485 32.79 -6.37 -10.07
C SER A 485 33.94 -7.03 -9.29
N ASP A 486 34.36 -6.42 -8.18
CA ASP A 486 35.42 -6.92 -7.29
C ASP A 486 34.98 -8.19 -6.55
N THR A 487 33.71 -8.26 -6.16
CA THR A 487 33.11 -9.46 -5.55
C THR A 487 32.63 -10.49 -6.56
N GLY A 488 32.85 -10.28 -7.86
CA GLY A 488 32.41 -11.15 -8.97
C GLY A 488 30.91 -11.49 -9.00
N LEU A 489 30.09 -10.66 -8.38
CA LEU A 489 28.64 -10.78 -8.35
C LEU A 489 28.06 -9.99 -9.53
N GLY A 490 27.15 -10.59 -10.29
CA GLY A 490 26.50 -9.89 -11.39
C GLY A 490 25.57 -8.78 -10.91
N ALA A 491 25.48 -7.71 -11.70
CA ALA A 491 24.78 -6.47 -11.33
C ALA A 491 23.66 -6.09 -12.32
N VAL A 492 22.53 -5.63 -11.82
CA VAL A 492 21.45 -5.03 -12.61
C VAL A 492 21.36 -3.54 -12.28
N LEU A 493 21.79 -2.68 -13.20
CA LEU A 493 21.60 -1.24 -13.09
C LEU A 493 20.28 -0.84 -13.79
N ALA A 494 19.27 -0.61 -12.96
CA ALA A 494 17.89 -0.41 -13.33
C ALA A 494 17.41 1.05 -13.16
N ASP A 495 18.33 2.02 -13.19
CA ASP A 495 18.00 3.44 -13.14
C ASP A 495 17.04 3.86 -14.25
N ASP A 496 16.17 4.84 -13.96
CA ASP A 496 15.30 5.46 -14.95
C ASP A 496 16.08 5.97 -16.16
N MET A 497 15.39 5.95 -17.31
CA MET A 497 15.98 6.34 -18.57
C MET A 497 16.43 7.79 -18.55
N GLY A 498 17.70 8.03 -18.83
CA GLY A 498 18.27 9.38 -18.84
C GLY A 498 19.03 9.76 -17.58
N LEU A 499 19.08 8.93 -16.54
CA LEU A 499 19.94 9.15 -15.37
C LEU A 499 21.44 8.87 -15.63
N GLY A 500 21.80 8.38 -16.82
CA GLY A 500 23.20 8.24 -17.24
C GLY A 500 23.82 6.87 -16.90
N LYS A 501 23.08 5.78 -17.09
CA LYS A 501 23.61 4.40 -16.98
C LYS A 501 24.85 4.16 -17.85
N THR A 502 24.84 4.72 -19.07
CA THR A 502 25.97 4.68 -20.01
C THR A 502 27.23 5.32 -19.42
N LEU A 503 27.10 6.52 -18.85
CA LEU A 503 28.21 7.23 -18.20
C LEU A 503 28.73 6.45 -16.98
N GLN A 504 27.86 5.89 -16.15
CA GLN A 504 28.26 5.08 -14.98
C GLN A 504 29.07 3.84 -15.40
N LEU A 505 28.63 3.13 -16.45
CA LEU A 505 29.39 2.00 -16.99
C LEU A 505 30.74 2.44 -17.59
N LEU A 506 30.77 3.53 -18.37
CA LEU A 506 32.02 4.03 -18.93
C LEU A 506 33.00 4.47 -17.84
N ALA A 507 32.52 5.07 -16.75
CA ALA A 507 33.33 5.39 -15.59
C ALA A 507 33.93 4.13 -14.94
N LEU A 508 33.15 3.05 -14.83
CA LEU A 508 33.65 1.77 -14.32
C LEU A 508 34.73 1.16 -15.22
N LEU A 509 34.56 1.20 -16.54
CA LEU A 509 35.59 0.74 -17.49
C LEU A 509 36.86 1.59 -17.37
N ALA A 510 36.71 2.90 -17.20
CA ALA A 510 37.84 3.81 -16.99
C ALA A 510 38.52 3.60 -15.63
N HIS A 511 37.78 3.14 -14.61
CA HIS A 511 38.30 2.81 -13.28
C HIS A 511 39.16 1.55 -13.32
N GLU A 512 38.62 0.46 -13.88
CA GLU A 512 39.25 -0.86 -13.84
C GLU A 512 40.44 -0.99 -14.80
N ARG A 513 40.35 -0.38 -16.01
CA ARG A 513 41.36 -0.51 -17.09
C ARG A 513 41.89 -1.95 -17.26
N SER A 514 40.97 -2.91 -17.32
CA SER A 514 41.31 -4.34 -17.49
C SER A 514 42.01 -4.61 -18.83
N ASP A 515 42.91 -5.60 -18.82
CA ASP A 515 43.57 -6.18 -19.99
C ASP A 515 42.61 -6.99 -20.88
N LYS A 516 41.46 -7.42 -20.34
CA LYS A 516 40.40 -8.14 -21.07
C LYS A 516 39.25 -7.19 -21.42
N PRO A 517 38.70 -7.26 -22.64
CA PRO A 517 37.66 -6.35 -23.10
C PRO A 517 36.30 -6.59 -22.42
N THR A 518 35.47 -5.55 -22.45
CA THR A 518 34.04 -5.62 -22.17
C THR A 518 33.25 -5.84 -23.46
N LEU A 519 32.44 -6.90 -23.53
CA LEU A 519 31.46 -7.12 -24.59
C LEU A 519 30.14 -6.40 -24.24
N LEU A 520 29.82 -5.35 -24.95
CA LEU A 520 28.53 -4.64 -24.86
C LEU A 520 27.58 -5.13 -25.95
N VAL A 521 26.44 -5.65 -25.55
CA VAL A 521 25.34 -6.04 -26.45
C VAL A 521 24.20 -5.07 -26.26
N CYS A 522 23.83 -4.37 -27.32
CA CYS A 522 22.78 -3.34 -27.25
C CYS A 522 21.88 -3.38 -28.50
N PRO A 523 20.70 -2.73 -28.47
CA PRO A 523 19.89 -2.58 -29.67
C PRO A 523 20.65 -1.83 -30.76
N MET A 524 20.42 -2.18 -32.03
CA MET A 524 21.15 -1.55 -33.16
C MET A 524 21.07 -0.03 -33.13
N SER A 525 19.94 0.48 -32.68
CA SER A 525 19.66 1.91 -32.62
C SER A 525 20.48 2.70 -31.60
N VAL A 526 21.12 2.06 -30.62
CA VAL A 526 21.91 2.73 -29.57
C VAL A 526 23.42 2.55 -29.72
N VAL A 527 23.86 1.71 -30.66
CA VAL A 527 25.29 1.48 -30.98
C VAL A 527 26.03 2.79 -31.23
N GLY A 528 25.45 3.68 -32.05
CA GLY A 528 26.06 4.98 -32.35
C GLY A 528 26.12 5.92 -31.14
N ASN A 529 25.14 5.80 -30.23
CA ASN A 529 25.13 6.57 -28.99
C ASN A 529 26.29 6.14 -28.06
N TRP A 530 26.50 4.84 -27.89
CA TRP A 530 27.62 4.31 -27.10
C TRP A 530 28.98 4.74 -27.66
N GLN A 531 29.17 4.70 -28.98
CA GLN A 531 30.41 5.21 -29.60
C GLN A 531 30.64 6.69 -29.29
N ARG A 532 29.62 7.54 -29.47
CA ARG A 532 29.72 8.98 -29.21
C ARG A 532 29.95 9.29 -27.73
N GLU A 533 29.24 8.62 -26.83
CA GLU A 533 29.40 8.81 -25.39
C GLU A 533 30.77 8.33 -24.90
N ALA A 534 31.27 7.19 -25.40
CA ALA A 534 32.63 6.72 -25.10
C ALA A 534 33.69 7.73 -25.60
N ALA A 535 33.61 8.16 -26.86
CA ALA A 535 34.53 9.15 -27.41
C ALA A 535 34.48 10.51 -26.70
N ARG A 536 33.33 10.87 -26.13
CA ARG A 536 33.14 12.12 -25.37
C ARG A 536 33.67 12.01 -23.94
N PHE A 537 33.32 10.94 -23.23
CA PHE A 537 33.54 10.83 -21.80
C PHE A 537 34.83 10.10 -21.43
N VAL A 538 35.30 9.17 -22.26
CA VAL A 538 36.56 8.44 -22.05
C VAL A 538 37.29 8.31 -23.40
N PRO A 539 37.87 9.40 -23.94
CA PRO A 539 38.43 9.40 -25.30
C PRO A 539 39.56 8.40 -25.52
N ASP A 540 40.27 8.02 -24.45
CA ASP A 540 41.37 7.04 -24.49
C ASP A 540 40.88 5.59 -24.57
N LEU A 541 39.57 5.34 -24.41
CA LEU A 541 38.98 3.99 -24.45
C LEU A 541 38.89 3.49 -25.90
N ARG A 542 39.51 2.34 -26.19
CA ARG A 542 39.51 1.76 -27.53
C ARG A 542 38.19 1.04 -27.79
N VAL A 543 37.33 1.64 -28.62
CA VAL A 543 36.00 1.11 -28.94
C VAL A 543 35.98 0.45 -30.32
N HIS A 544 35.56 -0.81 -30.39
CA HIS A 544 35.32 -1.53 -31.64
C HIS A 544 33.83 -1.85 -31.81
N VAL A 545 33.28 -1.60 -33.01
CA VAL A 545 31.89 -1.94 -33.35
C VAL A 545 31.85 -3.11 -34.31
N HIS A 546 31.34 -4.24 -33.83
CA HIS A 546 31.13 -5.45 -34.60
C HIS A 546 29.76 -5.44 -35.27
N HIS A 547 29.71 -4.91 -36.48
CA HIS A 547 28.48 -4.81 -37.26
C HIS A 547 28.74 -4.86 -38.77
N GLY A 548 27.73 -5.30 -39.54
CA GLY A 548 27.79 -5.31 -41.00
C GLY A 548 28.25 -6.63 -41.65
N ALA A 549 28.29 -6.63 -42.98
CA ALA A 549 28.72 -7.79 -43.77
C ALA A 549 30.23 -8.04 -43.67
N ASP A 550 31.01 -6.95 -43.65
CA ASP A 550 32.49 -6.91 -43.61
C ASP A 550 33.07 -6.92 -42.19
N ARG A 551 32.27 -7.30 -41.19
CA ARG A 551 32.73 -7.40 -39.80
C ARG A 551 33.82 -8.47 -39.65
N SER A 552 34.78 -8.23 -38.75
CA SER A 552 35.90 -9.13 -38.48
C SER A 552 35.45 -10.55 -38.15
N ARG A 553 36.15 -11.56 -38.67
CA ARG A 553 35.89 -12.99 -38.42
C ARG A 553 37.20 -13.76 -38.29
N GLY A 554 37.17 -14.92 -37.64
CA GLY A 554 38.37 -15.74 -37.46
C GLY A 554 39.47 -14.98 -36.71
N GLU A 555 40.70 -15.02 -37.21
CA GLU A 555 41.84 -14.33 -36.57
C GLU A 555 41.67 -12.81 -36.50
N ASP A 556 41.02 -12.18 -37.48
CA ASP A 556 40.74 -10.74 -37.46
C ASP A 556 39.81 -10.35 -36.31
N LEU A 557 38.88 -11.24 -35.93
CA LEU A 557 38.01 -11.04 -34.77
C LEU A 557 38.83 -11.09 -33.49
N THR A 558 39.70 -12.09 -33.33
CA THR A 558 40.58 -12.21 -32.16
C THR A 558 41.53 -11.02 -32.04
N GLY A 559 42.09 -10.55 -33.16
CA GLY A 559 42.89 -9.31 -33.21
C GLY A 559 42.10 -8.10 -32.75
N ALA A 560 40.90 -7.90 -33.31
CA ALA A 560 40.02 -6.78 -32.95
C ALA A 560 39.60 -6.81 -31.47
N VAL A 561 39.32 -7.99 -30.91
CA VAL A 561 38.96 -8.16 -29.49
C VAL A 561 40.13 -7.78 -28.59
N ARG A 562 41.34 -8.28 -28.88
CA ARG A 562 42.55 -7.98 -28.08
C ARG A 562 42.98 -6.50 -28.14
N SER A 563 42.69 -5.81 -29.23
CA SER A 563 43.04 -4.39 -29.40
C SER A 563 42.00 -3.42 -28.84
N SER A 564 40.91 -3.92 -28.25
CA SER A 564 39.78 -3.12 -27.79
C SER A 564 39.62 -3.20 -26.28
N ASP A 565 39.09 -2.14 -25.69
CA ASP A 565 38.65 -2.11 -24.30
C ASP A 565 37.12 -2.32 -24.21
N LEU A 566 36.39 -1.78 -25.20
CA LEU A 566 34.95 -1.91 -25.35
C LEU A 566 34.58 -2.45 -26.74
N PHE A 567 33.97 -3.63 -26.78
CA PHE A 567 33.54 -4.30 -28.00
C PHE A 567 32.01 -4.30 -28.09
N ILE A 568 31.45 -3.58 -29.06
CA ILE A 568 30.01 -3.35 -29.18
C ILE A 568 29.42 -4.24 -30.28
N THR A 569 28.37 -5.00 -29.95
CA THR A 569 27.59 -5.80 -30.88
C THR A 569 26.09 -5.61 -30.65
N THR A 570 25.28 -6.30 -31.46
CA THR A 570 23.81 -6.28 -31.34
C THR A 570 23.27 -7.64 -30.94
N TYR A 571 22.08 -7.69 -30.32
CA TYR A 571 21.44 -8.95 -29.92
C TYR A 571 21.31 -9.97 -31.06
N SER A 572 21.00 -9.52 -32.28
CA SER A 572 20.90 -10.38 -33.45
C SER A 572 22.25 -10.97 -33.86
N LEU A 573 23.32 -10.17 -33.78
CA LEU A 573 24.68 -10.63 -34.12
C LEU A 573 25.28 -11.48 -33.01
N LEU A 574 24.99 -11.20 -31.75
CA LEU A 574 25.36 -12.05 -30.62
C LEU A 574 24.83 -13.47 -30.82
N ALA A 575 23.56 -13.62 -31.20
CA ALA A 575 22.97 -14.94 -31.44
C ALA A 575 23.59 -15.65 -32.65
N ARG A 576 23.96 -14.89 -33.69
CA ARG A 576 24.53 -15.42 -34.93
C ARG A 576 25.99 -15.84 -34.78
N ASP A 577 26.78 -15.02 -34.08
CA ASP A 577 28.23 -15.18 -33.96
C ASP A 577 28.63 -15.76 -32.58
N ALA A 578 27.66 -16.31 -31.83
CA ALA A 578 27.86 -16.85 -30.49
C ALA A 578 29.05 -17.82 -30.36
N PRO A 579 29.27 -18.78 -31.30
CA PRO A 579 30.41 -19.69 -31.20
C PRO A 579 31.75 -18.95 -31.22
N ALA A 580 31.94 -18.02 -32.16
CA ALA A 580 33.19 -17.27 -32.31
C ALA A 580 33.43 -16.31 -31.14
N LEU A 581 32.36 -15.71 -30.60
CA LEU A 581 32.44 -14.83 -29.42
C LEU A 581 32.72 -15.63 -28.13
N ALA A 582 32.28 -16.89 -28.04
CA ALA A 582 32.49 -17.75 -26.88
C ALA A 582 33.94 -18.27 -26.78
N GLU A 583 34.69 -18.28 -27.88
CA GLU A 583 36.12 -18.61 -27.91
C GLU A 583 37.02 -17.50 -27.35
N GLN A 584 36.49 -16.28 -27.19
CA GLN A 584 37.24 -15.14 -26.68
C GLN A 584 37.10 -15.01 -25.15
N SER A 585 38.08 -14.36 -24.51
CA SER A 585 38.05 -14.07 -23.09
C SER A 585 37.52 -12.66 -22.84
N TRP A 586 36.46 -12.56 -22.04
CA TRP A 586 35.80 -11.29 -21.72
C TRP A 586 35.92 -10.99 -20.22
N ARG A 587 36.36 -9.78 -19.87
CA ARG A 587 36.24 -9.29 -18.48
C ARG A 587 34.78 -9.21 -18.10
N ARG A 588 33.97 -8.63 -18.98
CA ARG A 588 32.57 -8.34 -18.71
C ARG A 588 31.68 -8.53 -19.93
N VAL A 589 30.49 -9.08 -19.73
CA VAL A 589 29.40 -9.01 -20.72
C VAL A 589 28.33 -8.08 -20.17
N VAL A 590 27.98 -7.08 -20.96
CA VAL A 590 26.97 -6.07 -20.62
C VAL A 590 25.80 -6.15 -21.60
N LEU A 591 24.59 -6.23 -21.07
CA LEU A 591 23.36 -6.16 -21.85
C LEU A 591 22.71 -4.79 -21.63
N ASP A 592 22.67 -3.96 -22.66
CA ASP A 592 21.91 -2.70 -22.63
C ASP A 592 20.50 -2.91 -23.18
N GLU A 593 19.49 -2.31 -22.53
CA GLU A 593 18.08 -2.63 -22.73
C GLU A 593 17.82 -4.13 -22.54
N ALA A 594 18.21 -4.66 -21.38
CA ALA A 594 18.19 -6.08 -21.03
C ALA A 594 16.80 -6.75 -21.14
N GLN A 595 15.70 -5.98 -21.25
CA GLN A 595 14.38 -6.51 -21.59
C GLN A 595 14.35 -7.26 -22.94
N HIS A 596 15.34 -7.06 -23.82
CA HIS A 596 15.51 -7.86 -25.04
C HIS A 596 15.74 -9.36 -24.78
N ILE A 597 16.16 -9.76 -23.57
CA ILE A 597 16.33 -11.18 -23.16
C ILE A 597 15.23 -11.66 -22.20
N LYS A 598 14.09 -10.97 -22.15
CA LYS A 598 12.98 -11.30 -21.23
C LYS A 598 12.45 -12.72 -21.32
N ASN A 599 12.57 -13.35 -22.49
CA ASN A 599 12.25 -14.76 -22.68
C ASN A 599 13.54 -15.58 -22.76
N SER A 600 13.80 -16.39 -21.73
CA SER A 600 14.99 -17.21 -21.58
C SER A 600 15.18 -18.26 -22.68
N ALA A 601 14.11 -18.66 -23.39
CA ALA A 601 14.16 -19.66 -24.46
C ALA A 601 14.66 -19.10 -25.80
N THR A 602 14.64 -17.77 -25.98
CA THR A 602 15.05 -17.13 -27.24
C THR A 602 16.51 -17.40 -27.58
N ALA A 603 16.84 -17.39 -28.88
CA ALA A 603 18.22 -17.61 -29.33
C ALA A 603 19.17 -16.55 -28.76
N GLN A 604 18.71 -15.30 -28.66
CA GLN A 604 19.43 -14.18 -28.08
C GLN A 604 19.73 -14.39 -26.59
N ALA A 605 18.73 -14.77 -25.80
CA ALA A 605 18.92 -15.02 -24.36
C ALA A 605 19.83 -16.22 -24.10
N ARG A 606 19.71 -17.29 -24.89
CA ARG A 606 20.61 -18.45 -24.82
C ARG A 606 22.05 -18.09 -25.18
N ALA A 607 22.25 -17.31 -26.25
CA ALA A 607 23.58 -16.85 -26.65
C ALA A 607 24.21 -15.93 -25.59
N ALA A 608 23.46 -14.96 -25.06
CA ALA A 608 23.93 -14.06 -24.01
C ALA A 608 24.41 -14.80 -22.76
N ARG A 609 23.67 -15.83 -22.34
CA ARG A 609 24.13 -16.69 -21.25
C ARG A 609 25.37 -17.46 -21.66
N ALA A 610 25.41 -18.08 -22.84
CA ALA A 610 26.51 -18.96 -23.25
C ALA A 610 27.92 -18.33 -23.30
N ILE A 611 28.03 -17.03 -23.60
CA ILE A 611 29.35 -16.36 -23.66
C ILE A 611 30.05 -16.39 -22.30
N PRO A 612 31.29 -16.93 -22.17
CA PRO A 612 32.06 -16.90 -20.93
C PRO A 612 32.45 -15.46 -20.58
N ALA A 613 32.31 -15.09 -19.30
CA ALA A 613 32.69 -13.77 -18.80
C ALA A 613 32.94 -13.85 -17.29
N GLU A 614 33.90 -13.07 -16.79
CA GLU A 614 34.20 -12.97 -15.35
C GLU A 614 33.11 -12.22 -14.59
N HIS A 615 32.57 -11.15 -15.20
CA HIS A 615 31.51 -10.35 -14.61
C HIS A 615 30.38 -10.05 -15.61
N ARG A 616 29.17 -9.81 -15.11
CA ARG A 616 27.98 -9.62 -15.95
C ARG A 616 27.13 -8.47 -15.45
N VAL A 617 26.75 -7.58 -16.37
CA VAL A 617 25.92 -6.42 -16.04
C VAL A 617 24.71 -6.36 -16.96
N ALA A 618 23.54 -6.11 -16.40
CA ALA A 618 22.33 -5.78 -17.15
C ALA A 618 21.97 -4.31 -16.91
N LEU A 619 21.80 -3.54 -17.98
CA LEU A 619 21.29 -2.18 -17.95
C LEU A 619 19.84 -2.19 -18.44
N THR A 620 18.93 -1.61 -17.66
CA THR A 620 17.51 -1.51 -18.03
C THR A 620 16.89 -0.24 -17.45
N GLY A 621 15.84 0.29 -18.09
CA GLY A 621 15.02 1.36 -17.51
C GLY A 621 13.94 0.85 -16.56
N THR A 622 13.53 -0.42 -16.73
CA THR A 622 12.48 -1.07 -15.94
C THR A 622 12.92 -2.52 -15.69
N PRO A 623 13.30 -2.90 -14.45
CA PRO A 623 13.78 -4.25 -14.16
C PRO A 623 12.68 -5.32 -14.29
N VAL A 624 11.42 -4.91 -14.17
CA VAL A 624 10.23 -5.69 -14.51
C VAL A 624 9.39 -4.83 -15.43
N GLU A 625 9.23 -5.23 -16.69
CA GLU A 625 8.40 -4.49 -17.65
C GLU A 625 6.95 -4.99 -17.57
N ASN A 626 6.74 -6.31 -17.47
CA ASN A 626 5.39 -6.88 -17.50
C ASN A 626 5.16 -8.17 -16.67
N ARG A 627 6.20 -8.99 -16.39
CA ARG A 627 6.05 -10.29 -15.71
C ARG A 627 7.27 -10.68 -14.87
N LEU A 628 7.07 -11.45 -13.79
CA LEU A 628 8.17 -11.90 -12.92
C LEU A 628 9.15 -12.86 -13.64
N ASP A 629 8.69 -13.55 -14.68
CA ASP A 629 9.54 -14.37 -15.55
C ASP A 629 10.68 -13.56 -16.21
N GLU A 630 10.45 -12.27 -16.49
CA GLU A 630 11.42 -11.39 -17.13
C GLU A 630 12.55 -11.04 -16.16
N LEU A 631 12.17 -10.72 -14.91
CA LEU A 631 13.10 -10.50 -13.81
C LEU A 631 14.01 -11.71 -13.60
N ARG A 632 13.42 -12.93 -13.58
CA ARG A 632 14.19 -14.17 -13.49
C ARG A 632 15.18 -14.29 -14.65
N SER A 633 14.76 -14.03 -15.89
CA SER A 633 15.64 -14.17 -17.05
C SER A 633 16.86 -13.23 -16.98
N ILE A 634 16.67 -12.00 -16.51
CA ILE A 634 17.74 -11.01 -16.33
C ILE A 634 18.65 -11.41 -15.16
N LEU A 635 18.07 -11.78 -14.01
CA LEU A 635 18.83 -12.21 -12.83
C LEU A 635 19.61 -13.50 -13.06
N ASP A 636 19.03 -14.46 -13.78
CA ASP A 636 19.70 -15.70 -14.18
C ASP A 636 20.81 -15.45 -15.21
N PHE A 637 20.76 -14.33 -15.96
CA PHE A 637 21.87 -13.91 -16.79
C PHE A 637 23.02 -13.36 -15.93
N VAL A 638 22.75 -12.44 -14.99
CA VAL A 638 23.81 -11.82 -14.18
C VAL A 638 24.37 -12.77 -13.11
N ASN A 639 23.51 -13.52 -12.42
CA ASN A 639 23.83 -14.46 -11.34
C ASN A 639 23.13 -15.81 -11.62
N ARG A 640 23.79 -16.67 -12.41
CA ARG A 640 23.22 -17.96 -12.82
C ARG A 640 22.85 -18.83 -11.63
N GLY A 641 21.66 -19.43 -11.68
CA GLY A 641 21.21 -20.41 -10.68
C GLY A 641 20.72 -19.82 -9.35
N MET A 642 20.87 -18.51 -9.12
CA MET A 642 20.45 -17.82 -7.89
C MET A 642 18.97 -18.04 -7.54
N LEU A 643 18.10 -18.12 -8.55
CA LEU A 643 16.65 -18.28 -8.40
C LEU A 643 16.16 -19.70 -8.76
N GLY A 644 17.09 -20.65 -8.90
CA GLY A 644 16.79 -22.02 -9.29
C GLY A 644 16.22 -22.18 -10.72
N SER A 645 15.54 -23.31 -10.94
CA SER A 645 14.98 -23.64 -12.25
C SER A 645 13.77 -22.75 -12.60
N PRO A 646 13.45 -22.54 -13.89
CA PRO A 646 12.26 -21.76 -14.29
C PRO A 646 10.96 -22.30 -13.68
N GLN A 647 10.84 -23.63 -13.56
CA GLN A 647 9.66 -24.29 -13.00
C GLN A 647 9.55 -24.04 -11.49
N ALA A 648 10.68 -24.15 -10.77
CA ALA A 648 10.72 -23.86 -9.35
C ALA A 648 10.40 -22.38 -9.08
N PHE A 649 11.04 -21.45 -9.80
CA PHE A 649 10.75 -20.02 -9.68
C PHE A 649 9.28 -19.70 -9.92
N ARG A 650 8.67 -20.31 -10.96
CA ARG A 650 7.26 -20.10 -11.29
C ARG A 650 6.34 -20.61 -10.17
N ALA A 651 6.60 -21.79 -9.62
CA ALA A 651 5.80 -22.34 -8.52
C ALA A 651 5.96 -21.55 -7.21
N ARG A 652 7.15 -20.98 -6.95
CA ARG A 652 7.51 -20.34 -5.67
C ARG A 652 7.19 -18.85 -5.60
N PHE A 653 7.31 -18.15 -6.73
CA PHE A 653 7.17 -16.70 -6.80
C PHE A 653 6.12 -16.29 -7.82
N ALA A 654 6.24 -16.70 -9.08
CA ALA A 654 5.35 -16.17 -10.12
C ALA A 654 3.87 -16.50 -9.86
N VAL A 655 3.53 -17.76 -9.55
CA VAL A 655 2.14 -18.16 -9.28
C VAL A 655 1.62 -17.57 -7.96
N PRO A 656 2.32 -17.67 -6.81
CA PRO A 656 1.85 -17.06 -5.57
C PRO A 656 1.66 -15.55 -5.66
N ILE A 657 2.55 -14.83 -6.34
CA ILE A 657 2.48 -13.37 -6.48
C ILE A 657 1.42 -12.96 -7.51
N GLU A 658 1.48 -13.49 -8.73
CA GLU A 658 0.61 -13.05 -9.84
C GLU A 658 -0.82 -13.58 -9.72
N ARG A 659 -1.03 -14.75 -9.09
CA ARG A 659 -2.36 -15.41 -8.99
C ARG A 659 -2.97 -15.35 -7.59
N GLU A 660 -2.16 -15.55 -6.55
CA GLU A 660 -2.64 -15.71 -5.18
C GLU A 660 -2.46 -14.44 -4.34
N GLN A 661 -1.81 -13.41 -4.88
CA GLN A 661 -1.49 -12.14 -4.21
C GLN A 661 -0.78 -12.32 -2.85
N ASP A 662 0.14 -13.30 -2.78
CA ASP A 662 0.92 -13.61 -1.59
C ASP A 662 2.02 -12.54 -1.34
N GLU A 663 1.73 -11.62 -0.42
CA GLU A 663 2.66 -10.56 0.04
C GLU A 663 3.95 -11.12 0.68
N ALA A 664 3.88 -12.28 1.32
CA ALA A 664 5.07 -12.91 1.89
C ALA A 664 6.01 -13.41 0.77
N ALA A 665 5.47 -13.90 -0.35
CA ALA A 665 6.26 -14.26 -1.53
C ALA A 665 6.93 -13.05 -2.18
N VAL A 666 6.25 -11.89 -2.24
CA VAL A 666 6.83 -10.62 -2.71
C VAL A 666 8.00 -10.20 -1.83
N THR A 667 7.81 -10.24 -0.51
CA THR A 667 8.83 -9.87 0.48
C THR A 667 10.08 -10.75 0.37
N ARG A 668 9.90 -12.08 0.28
CA ARG A 668 11.00 -13.03 0.07
C ARG A 668 11.74 -12.77 -1.25
N LEU A 669 11.02 -12.55 -2.35
CA LEU A 669 11.64 -12.28 -3.64
C LEU A 669 12.46 -10.99 -3.60
N ARG A 670 11.93 -9.93 -2.99
CA ARG A 670 12.65 -8.65 -2.83
C ARG A 670 13.92 -8.84 -2.00
N ALA A 671 13.85 -9.53 -0.86
CA ALA A 671 15.02 -9.77 -0.01
C ALA A 671 16.16 -10.48 -0.77
N VAL A 672 15.84 -11.50 -1.57
CA VAL A 672 16.83 -12.28 -2.32
C VAL A 672 17.38 -11.50 -3.54
N THR A 673 16.60 -10.60 -4.13
CA THR A 673 16.97 -9.94 -5.40
C THR A 673 17.52 -8.52 -5.23
N SER A 674 17.15 -7.82 -4.16
CA SER A 674 17.52 -6.43 -3.90
C SER A 674 19.04 -6.16 -3.94
N PRO A 675 19.91 -7.02 -3.38
CA PRO A 675 21.36 -6.75 -3.38
C PRO A 675 21.98 -6.66 -4.78
N PHE A 676 21.34 -7.29 -5.77
CA PHE A 676 21.83 -7.39 -7.14
C PHE A 676 21.21 -6.34 -8.08
N ILE A 677 20.28 -5.52 -7.59
CA ILE A 677 19.52 -4.55 -8.38
C ILE A 677 19.66 -3.15 -7.78
N LEU A 678 20.35 -2.27 -8.48
CA LEU A 678 20.35 -0.84 -8.16
C LEU A 678 19.34 -0.12 -9.05
N ARG A 679 18.27 0.41 -8.45
CA ARG A 679 17.22 1.16 -9.15
C ARG A 679 17.01 2.53 -8.50
N ARG A 680 17.07 3.58 -9.32
CA ARG A 680 16.69 4.95 -8.93
C ARG A 680 15.73 5.55 -9.95
N VAL A 681 14.76 6.29 -9.45
CA VAL A 681 13.73 6.95 -10.27
C VAL A 681 13.99 8.45 -10.37
N LYS A 682 13.53 9.10 -11.43
CA LYS A 682 13.69 10.57 -11.58
C LYS A 682 12.95 11.36 -10.50
N THR A 683 11.93 10.76 -9.88
CA THR A 683 11.15 11.33 -8.78
C THR A 683 11.82 11.13 -7.41
N ASP A 684 12.99 10.50 -7.35
CA ASP A 684 13.74 10.34 -6.11
C ASP A 684 14.27 11.71 -5.66
N PRO A 685 13.96 12.20 -4.45
CA PRO A 685 14.47 13.47 -3.94
C PRO A 685 16.00 13.60 -3.99
N ALA A 686 16.74 12.48 -3.91
CA ALA A 686 18.19 12.44 -4.04
C ALA A 686 18.70 12.61 -5.50
N VAL A 687 17.79 12.60 -6.48
CA VAL A 687 18.03 12.73 -7.93
C VAL A 687 17.41 14.01 -8.50
N ILE A 688 16.27 14.46 -7.95
CA ILE A 688 15.45 15.60 -8.43
C ILE A 688 16.20 16.93 -8.46
N SER A 689 17.15 17.18 -7.55
CA SER A 689 17.78 18.51 -7.41
C SER A 689 18.52 19.02 -8.66
N ASP A 690 18.79 18.15 -9.64
CA ASP A 690 19.65 18.42 -10.80
C ASP A 690 18.94 18.28 -12.19
N LEU A 691 17.61 18.18 -12.24
CA LEU A 691 16.82 18.16 -13.49
C LEU A 691 15.76 19.28 -13.48
N PRO A 692 15.50 19.95 -14.62
CA PRO A 692 14.43 20.95 -14.73
C PRO A 692 13.05 20.28 -14.55
N GLU A 693 11.98 21.07 -14.40
CA GLU A 693 10.66 20.51 -14.18
C GLU A 693 10.14 19.80 -15.44
N LYS A 694 9.53 18.63 -15.26
CA LYS A 694 8.74 17.97 -16.31
C LYS A 694 7.27 18.12 -15.99
N GLN A 695 6.54 18.80 -16.87
CA GLN A 695 5.10 19.00 -16.76
C GLN A 695 4.39 18.10 -17.77
N GLU A 696 3.69 17.08 -17.29
CA GLU A 696 2.86 16.22 -18.13
C GLU A 696 1.40 16.65 -18.06
N MET A 697 0.76 16.81 -19.22
CA MET A 697 -0.65 17.15 -19.31
C MET A 697 -1.34 16.35 -20.42
N THR A 698 -2.56 15.92 -20.13
CA THR A 698 -3.47 15.36 -21.14
C THR A 698 -4.23 16.51 -21.80
N VAL A 699 -4.10 16.62 -23.12
CA VAL A 699 -4.82 17.62 -23.93
C VAL A 699 -6.00 16.94 -24.61
N ARG A 700 -7.19 17.38 -24.24
CA ARG A 700 -8.44 16.81 -24.73
C ARG A 700 -8.84 17.46 -26.06
N ALA A 701 -9.02 16.63 -27.08
CA ALA A 701 -9.45 17.01 -28.41
C ALA A 701 -10.88 16.53 -28.67
N ASN A 702 -11.73 17.37 -29.24
CA ASN A 702 -13.04 16.93 -29.68
C ASN A 702 -12.95 16.38 -31.11
N LEU A 703 -13.75 15.37 -31.44
CA LEU A 703 -13.85 14.88 -32.81
C LEU A 703 -14.59 15.91 -33.68
N THR A 704 -14.18 16.02 -34.94
CA THR A 704 -15.01 16.70 -35.95
C THR A 704 -16.25 15.86 -36.26
N VAL A 705 -17.28 16.51 -36.85
CA VAL A 705 -18.49 15.81 -37.32
C VAL A 705 -18.16 14.66 -38.27
N GLU A 706 -17.16 14.85 -39.15
CA GLU A 706 -16.67 13.81 -40.06
C GLU A 706 -16.04 12.64 -39.28
N GLN A 707 -15.19 12.92 -38.29
CA GLN A 707 -14.57 11.89 -37.45
C GLN A 707 -15.61 11.12 -36.63
N ALA A 708 -16.58 11.79 -36.01
CA ALA A 708 -17.62 11.12 -35.22
C ALA A 708 -18.51 10.20 -36.07
N ALA A 709 -18.84 10.60 -37.30
CA ALA A 709 -19.57 9.75 -38.23
C ALA A 709 -18.77 8.50 -38.63
N LEU A 710 -17.49 8.67 -38.97
CA LEU A 710 -16.59 7.55 -39.29
C LEU A 710 -16.37 6.62 -38.09
N TYR A 711 -16.21 7.19 -36.89
CA TYR A 711 -15.99 6.46 -35.67
C TYR A 711 -17.18 5.54 -35.36
N ARG A 712 -18.42 6.09 -35.38
CA ARG A 712 -19.65 5.31 -35.19
C ARG A 712 -19.77 4.18 -36.22
N ALA A 713 -19.50 4.47 -37.49
CA ALA A 713 -19.55 3.46 -38.55
C ALA A 713 -18.56 2.30 -38.33
N VAL A 714 -17.36 2.58 -37.82
CA VAL A 714 -16.36 1.56 -37.49
C VAL A 714 -16.81 0.70 -36.30
N VAL A 715 -17.38 1.31 -35.25
CA VAL A 715 -17.93 0.59 -34.09
C VAL A 715 -19.08 -0.33 -34.51
N ASP A 716 -20.03 0.19 -35.29
CA ASP A 716 -21.18 -0.59 -35.76
C ASP A 716 -20.78 -1.78 -36.66
N ASP A 717 -19.83 -1.58 -37.57
CA ASP A 717 -19.30 -2.63 -38.44
C ASP A 717 -18.56 -3.70 -37.63
N MET A 718 -17.77 -3.29 -36.63
CA MET A 718 -17.09 -4.22 -35.73
C MET A 718 -18.08 -5.08 -34.94
N LEU A 719 -19.10 -4.47 -34.32
CA LEU A 719 -20.09 -5.19 -33.52
C LEU A 719 -20.88 -6.20 -34.36
N LYS A 720 -21.22 -5.84 -35.60
CA LYS A 720 -21.85 -6.77 -36.56
C LYS A 720 -20.94 -7.98 -36.84
N LYS A 721 -19.65 -7.75 -37.05
CA LYS A 721 -18.68 -8.83 -37.33
C LYS A 721 -18.41 -9.73 -36.13
N ILE A 722 -18.43 -9.19 -34.92
CA ILE A 722 -18.11 -9.94 -33.69
C ILE A 722 -19.27 -10.82 -33.22
N LYS A 723 -20.52 -10.48 -33.56
CA LYS A 723 -21.69 -11.29 -33.21
C LYS A 723 -21.63 -12.72 -33.76
N ASP A 724 -21.03 -12.90 -34.94
CA ASP A 724 -21.01 -14.19 -35.65
C ASP A 724 -19.61 -14.83 -35.74
N THR A 725 -18.61 -14.32 -35.01
CA THR A 725 -17.21 -14.80 -35.09
C THR A 725 -16.63 -15.20 -33.75
N GLU A 726 -15.95 -16.35 -33.72
CA GLU A 726 -15.27 -16.88 -32.53
C GLU A 726 -13.76 -17.08 -32.76
N GLY A 727 -13.02 -17.32 -31.68
CA GLY A 727 -11.60 -17.68 -31.72
C GLY A 727 -10.71 -16.61 -32.37
N MET A 728 -9.76 -17.04 -33.21
CA MET A 728 -8.75 -16.16 -33.81
C MET A 728 -9.36 -15.11 -34.76
N GLN A 729 -10.47 -15.44 -35.44
CA GLN A 729 -11.16 -14.50 -36.34
C GLN A 729 -11.73 -13.32 -35.57
N ARG A 730 -12.34 -13.59 -34.40
CA ARG A 730 -12.81 -12.56 -33.48
C ARG A 730 -11.68 -11.65 -33.02
N LYS A 731 -10.56 -12.24 -32.55
CA LYS A 731 -9.39 -11.48 -32.10
C LYS A 731 -8.85 -10.57 -33.21
N GLY A 732 -8.73 -11.10 -34.44
CA GLY A 732 -8.29 -10.31 -35.60
C GLY A 732 -9.24 -9.15 -35.95
N ALA A 733 -10.56 -9.38 -35.90
CA ALA A 733 -11.56 -8.35 -36.15
C ALA A 733 -11.49 -7.21 -35.11
N VAL A 734 -11.33 -7.55 -33.83
CA VAL A 734 -11.15 -6.57 -32.74
C VAL A 734 -9.91 -5.71 -32.95
N LEU A 735 -8.74 -6.33 -33.17
CA LEU A 735 -7.48 -5.61 -33.35
C LEU A 735 -7.51 -4.66 -34.57
N SER A 736 -8.13 -5.12 -35.66
CA SER A 736 -8.32 -4.33 -36.88
C SER A 736 -9.23 -3.12 -36.62
N ALA A 737 -10.33 -3.30 -35.89
CA ALA A 737 -11.24 -2.22 -35.53
C ALA A 737 -10.58 -1.20 -34.58
N LEU A 738 -9.87 -1.65 -33.54
CA LEU A 738 -9.12 -0.75 -32.65
C LEU A 738 -8.12 0.10 -33.41
N THR A 739 -7.39 -0.51 -34.36
CA THR A 739 -6.45 0.20 -35.23
C THR A 739 -7.18 1.28 -36.02
N ARG A 740 -8.31 0.94 -36.67
CA ARG A 740 -9.12 1.87 -37.45
C ARG A 740 -9.69 3.01 -36.61
N LEU A 741 -10.18 2.74 -35.41
CA LEU A 741 -10.69 3.77 -34.50
C LEU A 741 -9.58 4.79 -34.15
N LYS A 742 -8.36 4.31 -33.85
CA LYS A 742 -7.20 5.20 -33.65
C LYS A 742 -6.87 6.02 -34.90
N GLN A 743 -6.96 5.43 -36.09
CA GLN A 743 -6.75 6.16 -37.34
C GLN A 743 -7.78 7.27 -37.53
N VAL A 744 -9.06 7.00 -37.23
CA VAL A 744 -10.14 8.00 -37.27
C VAL A 744 -9.88 9.12 -36.26
N CYS A 745 -9.50 8.80 -35.03
CA CYS A 745 -9.14 9.80 -34.00
C CYS A 745 -7.98 10.69 -34.45
N ASN A 746 -6.98 10.12 -35.13
CA ASN A 746 -5.86 10.87 -35.69
C ASN A 746 -6.28 11.79 -36.82
N HIS A 747 -6.88 11.24 -37.89
CA HIS A 747 -7.36 12.03 -39.03
C HIS A 747 -8.24 11.21 -40.00
N PRO A 748 -9.34 11.76 -40.56
CA PRO A 748 -10.16 11.07 -41.55
C PRO A 748 -9.36 10.53 -42.75
N ALA A 749 -8.45 11.32 -43.33
CA ALA A 749 -7.61 10.88 -44.44
C ALA A 749 -6.63 9.74 -44.07
N HIS A 750 -6.23 9.63 -42.80
CA HIS A 750 -5.40 8.52 -42.32
C HIS A 750 -6.19 7.21 -42.26
N PHE A 751 -7.47 7.28 -41.89
CA PHE A 751 -8.38 6.13 -41.94
C PHE A 751 -8.79 5.76 -43.38
N LEU A 752 -9.15 6.75 -44.20
CA LEU A 752 -9.66 6.53 -45.56
C LEU A 752 -8.57 6.10 -46.55
N GLY A 753 -7.34 6.59 -46.38
CA GLY A 753 -6.24 6.31 -47.29
C GLY A 753 -6.48 6.79 -48.74
N ASP A 754 -7.36 7.77 -48.92
CA ASP A 754 -7.89 8.22 -50.21
C ASP A 754 -7.10 9.39 -50.84
N GLY A 755 -6.02 9.82 -50.17
CA GLY A 755 -5.22 10.97 -50.59
C GLY A 755 -5.91 12.33 -50.39
N SER A 756 -7.02 12.37 -49.65
CA SER A 756 -7.68 13.63 -49.33
C SER A 756 -6.83 14.51 -48.40
N GLY A 757 -6.88 15.83 -48.60
CA GLY A 757 -6.07 16.79 -47.85
C GLY A 757 -6.41 16.86 -46.35
N VAL A 758 -5.49 17.45 -45.58
CA VAL A 758 -5.64 17.71 -44.13
C VAL A 758 -6.78 18.70 -43.86
N LEU A 759 -6.89 19.73 -44.68
CA LEU A 759 -7.95 20.75 -44.59
C LEU A 759 -9.08 20.46 -45.59
N ARG A 760 -10.32 20.80 -45.20
CA ARG A 760 -11.47 20.88 -46.10
C ARG A 760 -12.08 22.27 -45.98
N ARG A 761 -12.09 23.02 -47.09
CA ARG A 761 -12.59 24.42 -47.15
C ARG A 761 -11.92 25.32 -46.09
N GLY A 762 -10.61 25.15 -45.90
CA GLY A 762 -9.84 25.94 -44.92
C GLY A 762 -10.07 25.57 -43.46
N ARG A 763 -10.81 24.50 -43.15
CA ARG A 763 -11.01 24.00 -41.78
C ARG A 763 -10.35 22.64 -41.59
N HIS A 764 -9.84 22.40 -40.39
CA HIS A 764 -9.30 21.11 -39.99
C HIS A 764 -10.35 20.01 -40.04
N ARG A 765 -9.95 18.85 -40.58
CA ARG A 765 -10.77 17.64 -40.56
C ARG A 765 -10.51 16.77 -39.33
N SER A 766 -9.46 17.08 -38.58
CA SER A 766 -9.11 16.44 -37.31
C SER A 766 -9.04 17.46 -36.18
N GLY A 767 -9.76 17.20 -35.09
CA GLY A 767 -9.66 18.04 -33.89
C GLY A 767 -8.26 18.00 -33.26
N LYS A 768 -7.58 16.86 -33.31
CA LYS A 768 -6.20 16.73 -32.81
C LYS A 768 -5.22 17.57 -33.62
N LEU A 769 -5.26 17.50 -34.95
CA LEU A 769 -4.32 18.29 -35.77
C LEU A 769 -4.57 19.80 -35.65
N GLY A 770 -5.82 20.22 -35.45
CA GLY A 770 -6.12 21.62 -35.10
C GLY A 770 -5.38 22.05 -33.83
N LEU A 771 -5.50 21.27 -32.74
CA LEU A 771 -4.80 21.57 -31.49
C LEU A 771 -3.27 21.48 -31.61
N VAL A 772 -2.75 20.55 -32.41
CA VAL A 772 -1.30 20.45 -32.67
C VAL A 772 -0.81 21.70 -33.38
N GLU A 773 -1.57 22.21 -34.36
CA GLU A 773 -1.23 23.46 -35.03
C GLU A 773 -1.18 24.63 -34.04
N ASP A 774 -2.20 24.78 -33.19
CA ASP A 774 -2.24 25.84 -32.17
C ASP A 774 -1.05 25.74 -31.18
N ILE A 775 -0.71 24.51 -30.76
CA ILE A 775 0.45 24.23 -29.91
C ILE A 775 1.74 24.65 -30.63
N LEU A 776 1.90 24.28 -31.89
CA LEU A 776 3.10 24.56 -32.66
C LEU A 776 3.25 26.05 -33.02
N ASP A 777 2.15 26.77 -33.25
CA ASP A 777 2.15 28.23 -33.42
C ASP A 777 2.74 28.91 -32.18
N SER A 778 2.32 28.50 -30.97
CA SER A 778 2.89 29.03 -29.73
C SER A 778 4.38 28.67 -29.59
N VAL A 779 4.73 27.38 -29.77
CA VAL A 779 6.10 26.90 -29.57
C VAL A 779 7.09 27.57 -30.53
N THR A 780 6.70 27.72 -31.79
CA THR A 780 7.57 28.35 -32.80
C THR A 780 7.66 29.87 -32.62
N ALA A 781 6.60 30.53 -32.16
CA ALA A 781 6.63 31.96 -31.81
C ALA A 781 7.59 32.26 -30.66
N ASP A 782 7.70 31.35 -29.69
CA ASP A 782 8.60 31.47 -28.53
C ASP A 782 10.06 31.06 -28.86
N GLY A 783 10.34 30.68 -30.11
CA GLY A 783 11.67 30.23 -30.54
C GLY A 783 12.08 28.89 -29.92
N GLU A 784 11.10 28.08 -29.52
CA GLU A 784 11.28 26.81 -28.85
C GLU A 784 11.13 25.64 -29.82
N ARG A 785 11.40 24.40 -29.36
CA ARG A 785 11.43 23.24 -30.24
C ARG A 785 10.52 22.11 -29.77
N ALA A 786 9.79 21.54 -30.72
CA ALA A 786 8.82 20.48 -30.50
C ALA A 786 9.26 19.14 -31.11
N LEU A 787 9.09 18.07 -30.33
CA LEU A 787 9.07 16.69 -30.81
C LEU A 787 7.63 16.21 -30.89
N LEU A 788 7.24 15.74 -32.07
CA LEU A 788 5.96 15.10 -32.28
C LEU A 788 6.18 13.58 -32.34
N PHE A 789 5.31 12.81 -31.68
CA PHE A 789 5.37 11.35 -31.68
C PHE A 789 4.07 10.74 -32.19
N THR A 790 4.17 9.75 -33.07
CA THR A 790 3.03 8.95 -33.54
C THR A 790 3.39 7.46 -33.64
N GLN A 791 2.44 6.57 -33.38
CA GLN A 791 2.61 5.14 -33.63
C GLN A 791 2.56 4.78 -35.13
N PHE A 792 1.99 5.64 -35.98
CA PHE A 792 1.71 5.35 -37.39
C PHE A 792 2.65 6.09 -38.33
N ARG A 793 3.32 5.35 -39.22
CA ARG A 793 4.19 5.97 -40.22
C ARG A 793 3.37 6.75 -41.24
N GLU A 794 2.29 6.13 -41.70
CA GLU A 794 1.37 6.64 -42.72
C GLU A 794 0.77 7.99 -42.30
N PHE A 795 0.50 8.15 -41.00
CA PHE A 795 0.04 9.41 -40.45
C PHE A 795 1.14 10.48 -40.48
N GLY A 796 2.38 10.12 -40.15
CA GLY A 796 3.51 11.05 -40.27
C GLY A 796 3.78 11.49 -41.71
N ASP A 797 3.65 10.58 -42.67
CA ASP A 797 3.78 10.87 -44.10
C ASP A 797 2.68 11.86 -44.58
N LEU A 798 1.50 11.85 -43.95
CA LEU A 798 0.41 12.82 -44.20
C LEU A 798 0.68 14.18 -43.53
N VAL A 799 1.16 14.19 -42.29
CA VAL A 799 1.27 15.40 -41.45
C VAL A 799 2.52 16.23 -41.77
N VAL A 800 3.64 15.60 -42.12
CA VAL A 800 4.91 16.30 -42.35
C VAL A 800 4.85 17.31 -43.49
N PRO A 801 4.31 16.97 -44.69
CA PRO A 801 4.18 17.96 -45.77
C PRO A 801 3.30 19.14 -45.37
N TYR A 802 2.20 18.86 -44.67
CA TYR A 802 1.28 19.88 -44.18
C TYR A 802 1.95 20.86 -43.20
N LEU A 803 2.64 20.34 -42.17
CA LEU A 803 3.34 21.18 -41.20
C LEU A 803 4.48 21.96 -41.86
N SER A 804 5.20 21.34 -42.80
CA SER A 804 6.30 22.02 -43.50
C SER A 804 5.79 23.21 -44.32
N GLU A 805 4.66 23.05 -45.02
CA GLU A 805 4.01 24.13 -45.78
C GLU A 805 3.44 25.21 -44.85
N ARG A 806 2.73 24.82 -43.77
CA ARG A 806 2.07 25.74 -42.84
C ARG A 806 3.03 26.63 -42.06
N PHE A 807 4.17 26.07 -41.65
CA PHE A 807 5.17 26.79 -40.85
C PHE A 807 6.35 27.32 -41.69
N GLY A 808 6.43 26.96 -42.97
CA GLY A 808 7.53 27.39 -43.84
C GLY A 808 8.89 26.86 -43.40
N VAL A 809 8.94 25.73 -42.69
CA VAL A 809 10.16 25.11 -42.15
C VAL A 809 10.29 23.66 -42.60
N ASP A 810 11.51 23.15 -42.62
CA ASP A 810 11.74 21.71 -42.79
C ASP A 810 11.31 20.97 -41.52
N VAL A 811 10.51 19.91 -41.65
CA VAL A 811 10.08 19.05 -40.54
C VAL A 811 10.67 17.65 -40.75
N PRO A 812 11.82 17.30 -40.14
CA PRO A 812 12.40 15.97 -40.30
C PRO A 812 11.50 14.89 -39.72
N PHE A 813 11.33 13.78 -40.45
CA PHE A 813 10.59 12.62 -39.98
C PHE A 813 11.51 11.42 -39.75
N LEU A 814 11.70 11.03 -38.48
CA LEU A 814 12.54 9.91 -38.09
C LEU A 814 11.65 8.67 -37.81
N HIS A 815 11.77 7.68 -38.68
CA HIS A 815 11.06 6.40 -38.56
C HIS A 815 11.98 5.22 -38.90
N GLY A 816 11.50 3.98 -38.68
CA GLY A 816 12.31 2.76 -38.81
C GLY A 816 12.87 2.49 -40.21
N GLY A 817 12.33 3.12 -41.26
CA GLY A 817 12.80 3.00 -42.64
C GLY A 817 13.96 3.94 -42.99
N VAL A 818 14.36 4.85 -42.09
CA VAL A 818 15.46 5.78 -42.33
C VAL A 818 16.80 5.09 -42.06
N PRO A 819 17.75 5.07 -43.03
CA PRO A 819 19.09 4.51 -42.83
C PRO A 819 19.87 5.20 -41.71
N LYS A 820 20.76 4.46 -41.02
CA LYS A 820 21.51 4.94 -39.85
C LYS A 820 22.22 6.28 -40.10
N ALA A 821 22.98 6.40 -41.18
CA ALA A 821 23.73 7.62 -41.50
C ALA A 821 22.81 8.85 -41.66
N ARG A 822 21.62 8.67 -42.23
CA ARG A 822 20.63 9.75 -42.38
C ARG A 822 19.96 10.07 -41.04
N ARG A 823 19.72 9.07 -40.21
CA ARG A 823 19.19 9.23 -38.85
C ARG A 823 20.14 10.06 -37.97
N ASP A 824 21.43 9.71 -37.96
CA ASP A 824 22.44 10.44 -37.19
C ASP A 824 22.50 11.93 -37.62
N ARG A 825 22.50 12.19 -38.94
CA ARG A 825 22.44 13.56 -39.48
C ARG A 825 21.18 14.34 -39.10
N MET A 826 20.01 13.68 -39.09
CA MET A 826 18.75 14.32 -38.66
C MET A 826 18.82 14.75 -37.19
N VAL A 827 19.35 13.88 -36.33
CA VAL A 827 19.49 14.15 -34.88
C VAL A 827 20.52 15.27 -34.64
N GLU A 828 21.67 15.22 -35.30
CA GLU A 828 22.69 16.28 -35.22
C GLU A 828 22.13 17.62 -35.69
N ARG A 829 21.44 17.66 -36.83
CA ARG A 829 20.81 18.88 -37.35
C ARG A 829 19.75 19.43 -36.40
N PHE A 830 18.90 18.57 -35.84
CA PHE A 830 17.86 18.99 -34.89
C PHE A 830 18.44 19.51 -33.57
N GLN A 831 19.61 19.05 -33.15
CA GLN A 831 20.27 19.48 -31.92
C GLN A 831 21.12 20.76 -32.08
N GLY A 832 21.49 21.14 -33.31
CA GLY A 832 22.27 22.35 -33.58
C GLY A 832 21.48 23.66 -33.44
N ASP A 833 22.17 24.78 -33.26
CA ASP A 833 21.53 26.10 -33.00
C ASP A 833 20.62 26.57 -34.15
N ASP A 834 20.93 26.23 -35.40
CA ASP A 834 20.10 26.51 -36.60
C ASP A 834 19.23 25.30 -37.03
N GLY A 835 18.96 24.39 -36.09
CA GLY A 835 18.13 23.21 -36.31
C GLY A 835 16.65 23.52 -36.55
N PRO A 836 15.90 22.64 -37.23
CA PRO A 836 14.48 22.84 -37.45
C PRO A 836 13.71 22.87 -36.11
N PRO A 837 12.68 23.73 -35.97
CA PRO A 837 11.94 23.88 -34.71
C PRO A 837 10.99 22.72 -34.44
N ILE A 838 10.69 21.88 -35.43
CA ILE A 838 9.74 20.78 -35.34
C ILE A 838 10.40 19.53 -35.90
N MET A 839 10.30 18.41 -35.18
CA MET A 839 10.72 17.10 -35.65
C MET A 839 9.68 16.05 -35.28
N LEU A 840 9.30 15.21 -36.25
CA LEU A 840 8.38 14.09 -36.06
C LEU A 840 9.15 12.78 -35.90
N LEU A 841 8.70 11.93 -34.99
CA LEU A 841 9.27 10.60 -34.74
C LEU A 841 8.16 9.55 -34.67
N SER A 842 8.43 8.36 -35.20
CA SER A 842 7.57 7.22 -34.87
C SER A 842 7.92 6.66 -33.49
N LEU A 843 6.94 6.26 -32.68
CA LEU A 843 7.17 5.79 -31.30
C LEU A 843 8.20 4.65 -31.23
N LYS A 844 8.16 3.69 -32.17
CA LYS A 844 9.15 2.60 -32.23
C LYS A 844 10.55 3.06 -32.61
N ALA A 845 10.69 4.15 -33.36
CA ALA A 845 11.98 4.73 -33.71
C ALA A 845 12.50 5.68 -32.61
N GLY A 846 11.60 6.40 -31.93
CA GLY A 846 11.87 7.24 -30.77
C GLY A 846 12.13 6.47 -29.47
N GLY A 847 11.67 5.22 -29.38
CA GLY A 847 11.98 4.29 -28.28
C GLY A 847 13.45 3.89 -28.21
N THR A 848 14.25 4.30 -29.18
CA THR A 848 15.67 3.99 -29.25
C THR A 848 16.52 5.10 -28.62
N GLY A 849 17.65 4.74 -27.98
CA GLY A 849 18.65 5.52 -27.21
C GLY A 849 19.10 6.94 -27.62
N LEU A 850 18.34 7.67 -28.44
CA LEU A 850 18.61 9.00 -28.94
C LEU A 850 18.64 10.04 -27.80
N ASN A 851 19.40 11.11 -28.02
CA ASN A 851 19.44 12.28 -27.14
C ASN A 851 18.90 13.48 -27.93
N LEU A 852 17.77 14.05 -27.49
CA LEU A 852 17.02 15.12 -28.19
C LEU A 852 16.70 16.30 -27.25
N THR A 853 17.68 16.65 -26.41
CA THR A 853 17.59 17.70 -25.37
C THR A 853 17.34 19.12 -25.88
N ALA A 854 17.51 19.40 -27.17
CA ALA A 854 17.15 20.71 -27.75
C ALA A 854 15.64 20.95 -27.77
N ALA A 855 14.82 19.89 -27.67
CA ALA A 855 13.38 20.03 -27.53
C ALA A 855 12.99 20.15 -26.07
N ASN A 856 12.15 21.14 -25.78
CA ASN A 856 11.49 21.32 -24.49
C ASN A 856 9.96 21.11 -24.58
N HIS A 857 9.43 20.91 -25.80
CA HIS A 857 8.05 20.46 -26.01
C HIS A 857 8.00 19.06 -26.60
N VAL A 858 7.18 18.20 -26.01
CA VAL A 858 6.90 16.84 -26.49
C VAL A 858 5.39 16.70 -26.68
N VAL A 859 4.96 16.28 -27.86
CA VAL A 859 3.53 16.06 -28.16
C VAL A 859 3.34 14.63 -28.67
N HIS A 860 2.57 13.83 -27.93
CA HIS A 860 2.13 12.51 -28.37
C HIS A 860 0.81 12.66 -29.13
N LEU A 861 0.85 12.43 -30.43
CA LEU A 861 -0.29 12.61 -31.34
C LEU A 861 -1.38 11.55 -31.13
N ASP A 862 -1.00 10.35 -30.72
CA ASP A 862 -1.90 9.23 -30.44
C ASP A 862 -1.53 8.54 -29.13
N ARG A 863 -2.55 8.03 -28.41
CA ARG A 863 -2.33 7.29 -27.15
C ARG A 863 -1.89 5.86 -27.44
N TRP A 864 -0.76 5.49 -26.85
CA TRP A 864 -0.28 4.11 -26.81
C TRP A 864 -0.78 3.41 -25.55
N TRP A 865 -1.06 2.12 -25.66
CA TRP A 865 -1.63 1.33 -24.55
C TRP A 865 -0.63 1.04 -23.42
N ASN A 866 0.68 1.03 -23.74
CA ASN A 866 1.74 0.79 -22.78
C ASN A 866 2.42 2.12 -22.39
N PRO A 867 2.17 2.69 -21.20
CA PRO A 867 2.75 3.97 -20.79
C PRO A 867 4.29 3.97 -20.81
N ALA A 868 4.94 2.81 -20.63
CA ALA A 868 6.40 2.71 -20.65
C ALA A 868 7.01 3.11 -22.01
N VAL A 869 6.33 2.79 -23.12
CA VAL A 869 6.81 3.12 -24.48
C VAL A 869 6.74 4.63 -24.73
N GLU A 870 5.66 5.28 -24.28
CA GLU A 870 5.51 6.74 -24.39
C GLU A 870 6.50 7.46 -23.46
N ASN A 871 6.64 7.00 -22.22
CA ASN A 871 7.58 7.56 -21.25
C ASN A 871 9.01 7.46 -21.77
N GLN A 872 9.38 6.31 -22.36
CA GLN A 872 10.68 6.13 -23.02
C GLN A 872 10.91 7.12 -24.18
N ALA A 873 9.87 7.44 -24.95
CA ALA A 873 9.94 8.43 -26.03
C ALA A 873 10.04 9.87 -25.48
N THR A 874 9.27 10.21 -24.45
CA THR A 874 9.33 11.49 -23.73
C THR A 874 10.70 11.73 -23.10
N ASP A 875 11.28 10.70 -22.51
CA ASP A 875 12.58 10.72 -21.83
C ASP A 875 13.75 10.98 -22.79
N ARG A 876 13.52 11.05 -24.11
CA ARG A 876 14.52 11.51 -25.10
C ARG A 876 14.73 13.02 -25.05
N ALA A 877 13.70 13.79 -24.71
CA ALA A 877 13.78 15.23 -24.46
C ALA A 877 14.06 15.55 -22.98
N PHE A 878 13.49 14.76 -22.06
CA PHE A 878 13.70 14.89 -20.63
C PHE A 878 14.89 14.06 -20.13
N ARG A 879 16.09 14.47 -20.54
CA ARG A 879 17.37 13.78 -20.28
C ARG A 879 18.44 14.76 -19.79
N ILE A 880 19.48 14.24 -19.13
CA ILE A 880 20.66 15.03 -18.72
C ILE A 880 21.22 15.80 -19.93
N GLY A 881 21.39 17.11 -19.76
CA GLY A 881 21.72 18.05 -20.84
C GLY A 881 20.56 18.96 -21.23
N GLN A 882 19.34 18.63 -20.80
CA GLN A 882 18.19 19.52 -20.83
C GLN A 882 18.41 20.69 -19.86
N ARG A 883 18.18 21.92 -20.34
CA ARG A 883 18.36 23.17 -19.57
C ARG A 883 17.06 23.95 -19.40
N ARG A 884 15.96 23.49 -20.00
CA ARG A 884 14.63 24.11 -19.95
C ARG A 884 13.62 23.10 -19.39
N ASP A 885 12.57 23.62 -18.77
CA ASP A 885 11.44 22.81 -18.34
C ASP A 885 10.80 22.13 -19.54
N VAL A 886 10.45 20.85 -19.39
CA VAL A 886 9.92 20.03 -20.48
C VAL A 886 8.41 19.89 -20.33
N GLN A 887 7.67 20.34 -21.34
CA GLN A 887 6.23 20.21 -21.40
C GLN A 887 5.84 19.03 -22.29
N VAL A 888 5.14 18.07 -21.70
CA VAL A 888 4.71 16.82 -22.36
C VAL A 888 3.20 16.84 -22.50
N ARG A 889 2.72 16.87 -23.73
CA ARG A 889 1.30 16.94 -24.08
C ARG A 889 0.85 15.62 -24.70
N LYS A 890 -0.09 14.93 -24.06
CA LYS A 890 -0.66 13.67 -24.53
C LYS A 890 -2.04 13.96 -25.11
N LEU A 891 -2.22 13.85 -26.43
CA LEU A 891 -3.50 14.16 -27.07
C LEU A 891 -4.47 12.98 -26.90
N VAL A 892 -5.69 13.27 -26.47
CA VAL A 892 -6.76 12.30 -26.24
C VAL A 892 -8.06 12.80 -26.86
N CYS A 893 -8.72 12.00 -27.69
CA CYS A 893 -10.06 12.35 -28.16
C CYS A 893 -11.15 12.06 -27.11
N VAL A 894 -11.95 13.09 -26.76
CA VAL A 894 -13.05 13.00 -25.78
C VAL A 894 -14.15 12.06 -26.25
N GLY A 895 -14.72 11.28 -25.34
CA GLY A 895 -15.80 10.34 -25.60
C GLY A 895 -15.41 9.18 -26.51
N THR A 896 -14.11 8.95 -26.74
CA THR A 896 -13.62 7.87 -27.60
C THR A 896 -12.92 6.77 -26.81
N LEU A 897 -12.54 5.71 -27.51
CA LEU A 897 -11.64 4.68 -27.00
C LEU A 897 -10.38 5.30 -26.35
N GLU A 898 -9.81 6.37 -26.91
CA GLU A 898 -8.58 6.96 -26.35
C GLU A 898 -8.75 7.52 -24.95
N GLU A 899 -9.90 8.15 -24.64
CA GLU A 899 -10.19 8.67 -23.30
C GLU A 899 -10.39 7.54 -22.30
N ARG A 900 -11.03 6.45 -22.72
CA ARG A 900 -11.19 5.27 -21.87
C ARG A 900 -9.85 4.60 -21.61
N ILE A 901 -8.96 4.53 -22.60
CA ILE A 901 -7.58 4.07 -22.41
C ILE A 901 -6.85 4.94 -21.42
N ASP A 902 -6.93 6.26 -21.59
CA ASP A 902 -6.29 7.24 -20.72
C ASP A 902 -6.77 7.10 -19.26
N ALA A 903 -8.08 6.96 -19.07
CA ALA A 903 -8.69 6.73 -17.77
C ALA A 903 -8.27 5.39 -17.16
N MET A 904 -8.19 4.31 -17.94
CA MET A 904 -7.71 3.01 -17.46
C MET A 904 -6.24 3.05 -17.03
N ILE A 905 -5.38 3.74 -17.80
CA ILE A 905 -3.96 3.94 -17.45
C ILE A 905 -3.85 4.79 -16.17
N SER A 906 -4.71 5.80 -16.00
CA SER A 906 -4.65 6.75 -14.88
C SER A 906 -5.27 6.22 -13.58
N ASN A 907 -6.29 5.36 -13.65
CA ASN A 907 -7.11 4.97 -12.49
C ASN A 907 -6.53 3.86 -11.59
N LYS A 908 -5.34 3.27 -11.87
CA LYS A 908 -4.57 2.46 -10.90
C LYS A 908 -3.24 1.96 -11.50
N GLN A 909 -2.12 2.51 -11.05
CA GLN A 909 -0.78 1.98 -11.35
C GLN A 909 -0.57 0.54 -10.86
N GLU A 910 -1.21 0.10 -9.76
CA GLU A 910 -1.07 -1.27 -9.25
C GLU A 910 -1.84 -2.34 -10.06
N LEU A 911 -3.03 -2.02 -10.60
CA LEU A 911 -3.79 -2.96 -11.45
C LEU A 911 -3.34 -2.92 -12.90
N ALA A 912 -2.85 -1.77 -13.39
CA ALA A 912 -2.31 -1.63 -14.74
C ALA A 912 -1.10 -2.55 -14.96
N ASP A 913 -0.19 -2.64 -13.98
CA ASP A 913 0.98 -3.51 -14.06
C ASP A 913 0.63 -5.01 -14.02
N LEU A 914 -0.46 -5.38 -13.35
CA LEU A 914 -0.95 -6.77 -13.25
C LEU A 914 -1.89 -7.19 -14.41
N ALA A 915 -2.62 -6.26 -15.03
CA ALA A 915 -3.62 -6.56 -16.06
C ALA A 915 -3.20 -6.22 -17.50
N ILE A 916 -2.33 -5.22 -17.71
CA ILE A 916 -2.03 -4.65 -19.04
C ILE A 916 -0.75 -5.25 -19.65
N GLY A 917 0.00 -6.05 -18.89
CA GLY A 917 1.25 -6.72 -19.32
C GLY A 917 1.13 -7.71 -20.49
N THR A 918 -0.06 -7.83 -21.10
CA THR A 918 -0.34 -8.69 -22.26
C THR A 918 -0.71 -7.91 -23.54
N GLY A 919 -0.33 -6.64 -23.70
CA GLY A 919 -0.64 -5.89 -24.92
C GLY A 919 -2.15 -5.89 -25.23
N GLU A 920 -2.55 -5.88 -26.49
CA GLU A 920 -3.97 -5.80 -26.89
C GLU A 920 -4.80 -7.06 -26.54
N LYS A 921 -4.21 -8.09 -25.91
CA LYS A 921 -4.87 -9.39 -25.67
C LYS A 921 -6.08 -9.31 -24.75
N TRP A 922 -6.02 -8.55 -23.67
CA TRP A 922 -7.12 -8.45 -22.71
C TRP A 922 -8.39 -7.89 -23.37
N ILE A 923 -8.24 -6.94 -24.30
CA ILE A 923 -9.35 -6.36 -25.08
C ILE A 923 -9.93 -7.40 -26.05
N THR A 924 -9.08 -8.21 -26.66
CA THR A 924 -9.55 -9.29 -27.55
C THR A 924 -10.28 -10.42 -26.80
N GLU A 925 -10.22 -10.44 -25.47
CA GLU A 925 -10.82 -11.45 -24.59
C GLU A 925 -12.08 -10.93 -23.86
N MET A 926 -12.36 -9.62 -23.90
CA MET A 926 -13.60 -9.02 -23.38
C MET A 926 -14.83 -9.55 -24.10
N SER A 927 -15.98 -9.59 -23.41
CA SER A 927 -17.28 -9.94 -24.01
C SER A 927 -17.73 -8.90 -25.05
N ALA A 928 -18.72 -9.23 -25.87
CA ALA A 928 -19.25 -8.29 -26.86
C ALA A 928 -19.84 -7.03 -26.20
N ASP A 929 -20.52 -7.18 -25.06
CA ASP A 929 -21.11 -6.05 -24.32
C ASP A 929 -20.02 -5.18 -23.67
N GLN A 930 -18.99 -5.81 -23.09
CA GLN A 930 -17.83 -5.09 -22.54
C GLN A 930 -17.06 -4.31 -23.63
N LEU A 931 -16.93 -4.89 -24.83
CA LEU A 931 -16.33 -4.20 -25.98
C LEU A 931 -17.23 -3.06 -26.49
N HIS A 932 -18.54 -3.27 -26.52
CA HIS A 932 -19.49 -2.22 -26.88
C HIS A 932 -19.34 -1.01 -25.93
N ASP A 933 -19.34 -1.25 -24.63
CA ASP A 933 -19.23 -0.20 -23.62
C ASP A 933 -17.85 0.47 -23.61
N LEU A 934 -16.79 -0.26 -23.99
CA LEU A 934 -15.45 0.31 -24.15
C LEU A 934 -15.32 1.16 -25.41
N LEU A 935 -16.09 0.88 -26.47
CA LEU A 935 -15.88 1.50 -27.79
C LEU A 935 -16.94 2.51 -28.19
N ILE A 936 -18.13 2.50 -27.58
CA ILE A 936 -19.23 3.42 -27.92
C ILE A 936 -18.80 4.88 -27.78
N LEU A 937 -19.19 5.71 -28.74
CA LEU A 937 -18.88 7.14 -28.71
C LEU A 937 -19.73 7.84 -27.63
N GLY A 938 -19.10 8.59 -26.74
CA GLY A 938 -19.79 9.39 -25.72
C GLY A 938 -20.47 10.64 -26.30
N ASP A 939 -21.49 11.14 -25.60
CA ASP A 939 -22.30 12.28 -26.06
C ASP A 939 -21.50 13.59 -26.17
N GLU A 940 -20.43 13.73 -25.39
CA GLU A 940 -19.54 14.91 -25.37
C GLU A 940 -18.44 14.88 -26.44
N ALA A 941 -18.41 13.86 -27.32
CA ALA A 941 -17.28 13.64 -28.22
C ALA A 941 -17.16 14.66 -29.37
N VAL A 942 -18.23 15.39 -29.69
CA VAL A 942 -18.26 16.41 -30.75
C VAL A 942 -18.39 17.78 -30.09
N GLY A 943 -17.44 18.67 -30.35
CA GLY A 943 -17.53 20.08 -29.91
C GLY A 943 -18.55 20.83 -30.76
N GLU A 944 -19.24 21.82 -30.15
CA GLU A 944 -20.13 22.73 -30.88
C GLU A 944 -19.43 23.50 -32.02
#